data_AF-A0A1H3FUT2-F1
#
_entry.id   AF-A0A1H3FUT2-F1
#
_cell.length_a   1.000
_cell.length_b   1.000
_cell.length_c   1.000
_cell.angle_alpha   90.00
_cell.angle_beta   90.00
_cell.angle_gamma   90.00
#
_symmetry.space_group_name_H-M   'P 1'
#
loop_
_entity.id
_entity.type
_entity.pdbx_description
1 polymer ?
#
loop_
_entity_poly.entity_id
_entity_poly.type
_entity_poly.pdbx_seq_one_letter_code
_entity_poly.pdbx_strand_id
1 'polypeptide(L)'
;MNIKVKIFLFTFVFIATMLSNKTFAQKEKIYNQMTLDELLDIDVVVTVSKKPEDLFETPLSTTIISKKEIENSGVTNIPEALRLSQGVIVREITPGNYDIHIRGYDDVTKNVYLTLAYNSTTLVMIDNRIVYSYLGGGTFWETFPVDLNDVERIEIVRGPASALYGPNAVTGVINIITSHAHKKGKNIVVNASLGNNKTKHTSLNVGYNWNDKTKLSFSGNFARQNRFEEEYYDFTKREYTSLDNLEMFVSPIKNFDTYEVWTYDEYQKELGAYYDEELSLKKLGGNIFFTHNYSENSNIDVAVGAQKSQSQKIGFLNLSTPLSQSKSTSYYINSKIKLNNLYAQFNINSGKDENNYKFNSYKFTNVEANLEYFKQFKNFNIRPGINYKFLSCNSPFTYNEPLSFNTLNYQFKDSPRETSSYSAFVLSEWKPISKIRLIGAVRVDKFDFNKNYFTNYEVASTYRINKNNLIRASYSKANKSPFFFDSYLNSSMVLRYQKVKDLNGEPVLITSPVNIDVKGQEDLKYPTITNFDIGWRTKFNSNLSLDLELFHSKVKNFVNPNVYYLLESAHQLSDQGEIVWTIPIVESHADVLFENYNVRAKQFGVGFTLNYEINKQFKAKLFGTYQHTDLLGNKDISFETTDTSIGAINGDKILTTYTNLTVNFTQWSDEATPSFFGGFLLNYNPNKKWNFSTNGYIYSNYKYARDNYYEITNEDNILDARTEMDINANVIWNAKTTYKINKNVMTNLTFKNILGDHREFGFADNIGASFLIGFQWQY
;
A
#
# COMPACT_ATOMS: atom_id res chain seq x y z
N MET A 1 24.11 19.73 15.30
CA MET A 1 23.32 20.06 16.51
C MET A 1 22.58 18.81 16.97
N ASN A 2 22.85 18.31 18.19
CA ASN A 2 22.29 17.06 18.73
C ASN A 2 20.74 17.13 18.78
N ILE A 3 20.04 16.02 18.50
CA ILE A 3 18.57 15.87 18.50
C ILE A 3 17.93 16.49 19.74
N LYS A 4 18.54 16.34 20.92
CA LYS A 4 18.04 16.93 22.17
C LYS A 4 17.99 18.46 22.13
N VAL A 5 18.97 19.09 21.48
CA VAL A 5 19.08 20.55 21.34
C VAL A 5 18.08 21.09 20.30
N LYS A 6 17.84 20.33 19.23
CA LYS A 6 16.80 20.66 18.22
C LYS A 6 15.39 20.57 18.82
N ILE A 7 15.10 19.52 19.59
CA ILE A 7 13.82 19.35 20.30
C ILE A 7 13.64 20.46 21.35
N PHE A 8 14.68 20.81 22.10
CA PHE A 8 14.62 21.85 23.11
C PHE A 8 14.38 23.26 22.52
N LEU A 9 15.11 23.63 21.46
CA LEU A 9 14.90 24.92 20.78
C LEU A 9 13.49 25.04 20.19
N PHE A 10 12.95 23.96 19.64
CA PHE A 10 11.61 23.95 19.07
C PHE A 10 10.52 24.07 20.14
N THR A 11 10.67 23.38 21.28
CA THR A 11 9.78 23.51 22.45
C THR A 11 9.84 24.92 23.06
N PHE A 12 11.01 25.57 23.04
CA PHE A 12 11.16 26.93 23.55
C PHE A 12 10.47 27.97 22.66
N VAL A 13 10.60 27.86 21.33
CA VAL A 13 9.86 28.70 20.38
C VAL A 13 8.35 28.47 20.51
N PHE A 14 7.92 27.22 20.73
CA PHE A 14 6.51 26.84 20.93
C PHE A 14 5.89 27.49 22.19
N ILE A 15 6.61 27.50 23.33
CA ILE A 15 6.15 28.14 24.57
C ILE A 15 6.12 29.67 24.43
N ALA A 16 7.08 30.27 23.73
CA ALA A 16 7.11 31.72 23.48
C ALA A 16 5.92 32.20 22.63
N THR A 17 5.47 31.39 21.65
CA THR A 17 4.26 31.69 20.86
C THR A 17 2.96 31.49 21.63
N MET A 18 2.91 30.62 22.64
CA MET A 18 1.73 30.41 23.50
C MET A 18 1.44 31.62 24.42
N LEU A 19 2.46 32.40 24.77
CA LEU A 19 2.34 33.53 25.69
C LEU A 19 1.92 34.85 25.03
N SER A 20 1.72 34.86 23.71
CA SER A 20 1.27 36.03 22.97
C SER A 20 0.05 35.71 22.10
N ASN A 21 -1.15 35.94 22.62
CA ASN A 21 -2.19 36.70 21.90
C ASN A 21 -3.48 36.86 22.70
N LYS A 22 -3.96 38.11 22.73
CA LYS A 22 -5.32 38.49 23.12
C LYS A 22 -6.29 38.05 22.02
N THR A 23 -7.46 37.61 22.46
CA THR A 23 -8.58 37.06 21.71
C THR A 23 -9.35 38.10 20.91
N PHE A 24 -9.72 37.76 19.67
CA PHE A 24 -10.93 38.27 19.01
C PHE A 24 -11.68 37.08 18.41
N ALA A 25 -12.94 36.92 18.80
CA ALA A 25 -13.82 35.86 18.32
C ALA A 25 -14.79 36.42 17.27
N GLN A 26 -14.99 35.69 16.17
CA GLN A 26 -16.03 35.97 15.17
C GLN A 26 -16.81 34.69 14.86
N LYS A 27 -18.14 34.84 14.81
CA LYS A 27 -19.16 33.79 14.65
C LYS A 27 -19.26 33.30 13.20
N GLU A 28 -19.35 31.99 12.97
CA GLU A 28 -19.73 31.37 11.68
C GLU A 28 -20.67 30.15 11.82
N LYS A 29 -21.35 29.79 10.71
CA LYS A 29 -22.68 29.16 10.58
C LYS A 29 -22.82 27.61 10.73
N ILE A 30 -24.05 27.24 11.12
CA ILE A 30 -24.94 26.07 10.89
C ILE A 30 -24.47 24.65 11.28
N TYR A 31 -23.24 24.20 11.00
CA TYR A 31 -22.85 22.84 11.43
C TYR A 31 -22.68 22.72 12.95
N ASN A 32 -22.39 23.83 13.63
CA ASN A 32 -22.32 23.92 15.09
C ASN A 32 -23.70 23.83 15.78
N GLN A 33 -24.80 23.82 15.02
CA GLN A 33 -26.17 23.72 15.54
C GLN A 33 -26.78 22.32 15.37
N MET A 34 -26.11 21.43 14.64
CA MET A 34 -26.51 20.03 14.53
C MET A 34 -26.10 19.28 15.79
N THR A 35 -26.95 18.38 16.25
CA THR A 35 -26.59 17.44 17.31
C THR A 35 -25.50 16.49 16.81
N LEU A 36 -24.69 15.97 17.73
CA LEU A 36 -23.60 15.06 17.36
C LEU A 36 -24.12 13.81 16.63
N ASP A 37 -25.32 13.31 16.99
CA ASP A 37 -25.96 12.19 16.30
C ASP A 37 -26.36 12.54 14.85
N GLU A 38 -26.72 13.79 14.55
CA GLU A 38 -27.00 14.26 13.20
C GLU A 38 -25.72 14.44 12.37
N LEU A 39 -24.60 14.83 12.99
CA LEU A 39 -23.29 14.88 12.35
C LEU A 39 -22.71 13.48 12.05
N LEU A 40 -23.10 12.47 12.83
CA LEU A 40 -22.71 11.07 12.63
C LEU A 40 -23.51 10.37 11.50
N ASP A 41 -24.71 10.88 11.17
CA ASP A 41 -25.52 10.41 10.04
C ASP A 41 -25.26 11.22 8.74
N ILE A 42 -24.37 12.22 8.75
CA ILE A 42 -23.98 13.00 7.56
C ILE A 42 -22.59 12.58 7.09
N ASP A 43 -22.45 12.33 5.79
CA ASP A 43 -21.15 12.11 5.15
C ASP A 43 -20.34 13.41 5.15
N VAL A 44 -19.38 13.50 6.06
CA VAL A 44 -18.56 14.69 6.29
C VAL A 44 -17.09 14.44 5.91
N VAL A 45 -16.53 15.27 5.03
CA VAL A 45 -15.10 15.25 4.65
C VAL A 45 -14.35 16.43 5.29
N VAL A 46 -13.06 16.25 5.56
CA VAL A 46 -12.17 17.33 6.03
C VAL A 46 -11.74 18.23 4.87
N THR A 47 -12.05 19.53 4.97
CA THR A 47 -11.81 20.54 3.91
C THR A 47 -10.46 21.25 4.00
N VAL A 48 -10.23 22.21 3.08
CA VAL A 48 -9.22 23.28 3.20
C VAL A 48 -9.24 23.99 4.57
N SER A 49 -10.38 24.08 5.24
CA SER A 49 -10.47 24.67 6.58
C SER A 49 -10.20 23.65 7.71
N LYS A 50 -9.94 22.39 7.37
CA LYS A 50 -9.97 21.21 8.24
C LYS A 50 -11.26 21.12 9.07
N LYS A 51 -12.35 21.67 8.52
CA LYS A 51 -13.69 21.55 9.09
C LYS A 51 -14.49 20.48 8.34
N PRO A 52 -15.43 19.84 9.04
CA PRO A 52 -16.56 19.13 8.44
C PRO A 52 -17.19 19.85 7.24
N GLU A 53 -17.31 19.14 6.11
CA GLU A 53 -18.13 19.55 4.96
C GLU A 53 -18.92 18.37 4.41
N ASP A 54 -20.16 18.64 3.98
CA ASP A 54 -21.00 17.68 3.25
C ASP A 54 -20.25 17.12 2.04
N LEU A 55 -20.15 15.79 1.98
CA LEU A 55 -19.55 15.04 0.87
C LEU A 55 -20.09 15.51 -0.47
N PHE A 56 -21.38 15.87 -0.56
CA PHE A 56 -22.00 16.36 -1.78
C PHE A 56 -21.24 17.56 -2.36
N GLU A 57 -20.70 18.46 -1.52
CA GLU A 57 -20.03 19.70 -1.89
C GLU A 57 -18.55 19.58 -2.22
N THR A 58 -17.96 18.42 -1.96
CA THR A 58 -16.54 18.16 -2.17
C THR A 58 -16.21 18.16 -3.67
N PRO A 59 -15.23 18.96 -4.15
CA PRO A 59 -14.85 18.97 -5.57
C PRO A 59 -14.08 17.73 -6.01
N LEU A 60 -13.50 16.99 -5.06
CA LEU A 60 -12.72 15.78 -5.34
C LEU A 60 -13.61 14.55 -5.50
N SER A 61 -13.08 13.56 -6.21
CA SER A 61 -13.61 12.20 -6.21
C SER A 61 -13.45 11.57 -4.83
N THR A 62 -14.47 11.71 -3.98
CA THR A 62 -14.45 11.20 -2.61
C THR A 62 -15.59 10.23 -2.37
N THR A 63 -15.31 9.15 -1.63
CA THR A 63 -16.29 8.27 -0.99
C THR A 63 -16.03 8.23 0.51
N ILE A 64 -17.10 8.19 1.29
CA ILE A 64 -17.03 7.88 2.71
C ILE A 64 -17.65 6.50 2.92
N ILE A 65 -16.99 5.67 3.71
CA ILE A 65 -17.55 4.43 4.25
C ILE A 65 -17.84 4.72 5.73
N SER A 66 -19.12 4.85 6.06
CA SER A 66 -19.56 5.23 7.40
C SER A 66 -19.47 4.05 8.38
N LYS A 67 -19.40 4.34 9.68
CA LYS A 67 -19.54 3.34 10.75
C LYS A 67 -20.76 2.46 10.58
N LYS A 68 -21.88 3.06 10.15
CA LYS A 68 -23.16 2.37 9.95
C LYS A 68 -23.10 1.42 8.77
N GLU A 69 -22.44 1.77 7.68
CA GLU A 69 -22.20 0.82 6.57
C GLU A 69 -21.30 -0.33 7.02
N ILE A 70 -20.25 -0.04 7.78
CA ILE A 70 -19.35 -1.05 8.37
C ILE A 70 -20.15 -2.01 9.25
N GLU A 71 -20.91 -1.50 10.22
CA GLU A 71 -21.73 -2.30 11.14
C GLU A 71 -22.79 -3.14 10.41
N ASN A 72 -23.39 -2.59 9.35
CA ASN A 72 -24.40 -3.27 8.53
C ASN A 72 -23.80 -4.07 7.36
N SER A 73 -22.51 -4.39 7.38
CA SER A 73 -21.88 -5.24 6.37
C SER A 73 -21.27 -6.50 7.01
N GLY A 74 -21.00 -7.50 6.18
CA GLY A 74 -20.33 -8.74 6.60
C GLY A 74 -18.80 -8.63 6.65
N VAL A 75 -18.24 -7.43 6.63
CA VAL A 75 -16.78 -7.20 6.66
C VAL A 75 -16.24 -7.39 8.08
N THR A 76 -15.01 -7.88 8.17
CA THR A 76 -14.39 -8.31 9.44
C THR A 76 -13.09 -7.59 9.76
N ASN A 77 -12.56 -6.82 8.80
CA ASN A 77 -11.36 -6.02 8.97
C ASN A 77 -11.43 -4.77 8.07
N ILE A 78 -10.49 -3.85 8.27
CA ILE A 78 -10.45 -2.57 7.57
C ILE A 78 -10.27 -2.73 6.05
N PRO A 79 -9.32 -3.55 5.54
CA PRO A 79 -9.21 -3.83 4.12
C PRO A 79 -10.51 -4.30 3.45
N GLU A 80 -11.23 -5.23 4.07
CA GLU A 80 -12.53 -5.69 3.53
C GLU A 80 -13.58 -4.59 3.47
N ALA A 81 -13.59 -3.67 4.44
CA ALA A 81 -14.51 -2.54 4.42
C ALA A 81 -14.32 -1.69 3.14
N LEU A 82 -13.10 -1.60 2.61
CA LEU A 82 -12.82 -0.85 1.38
C LEU A 82 -13.51 -1.43 0.14
N ARG A 83 -13.90 -2.71 0.16
CA ARG A 83 -14.73 -3.33 -0.90
C ARG A 83 -16.12 -2.67 -1.01
N LEU A 84 -16.55 -1.87 -0.04
CA LEU A 84 -17.82 -1.12 -0.06
C LEU A 84 -17.73 0.23 -0.80
N SER A 85 -16.58 0.51 -1.44
CA SER A 85 -16.34 1.74 -2.21
C SER A 85 -16.11 1.45 -3.69
N GLN A 86 -16.59 2.37 -4.54
CA GLN A 86 -16.15 2.46 -5.94
C GLN A 86 -14.67 2.83 -6.03
N GLY A 87 -14.05 2.47 -7.16
CA GLY A 87 -12.70 2.86 -7.55
C GLY A 87 -11.58 2.26 -6.69
N VAL A 88 -11.90 1.33 -5.79
CA VAL A 88 -10.91 0.57 -5.00
C VAL A 88 -10.91 -0.89 -5.44
N ILE A 89 -9.74 -1.40 -5.78
CA ILE A 89 -9.45 -2.81 -6.01
C ILE A 89 -8.91 -3.36 -4.69
N VAL A 90 -9.54 -4.42 -4.18
CA VAL A 90 -9.14 -5.08 -2.94
C VAL A 90 -8.99 -6.57 -3.21
N ARG A 91 -7.78 -7.09 -3.05
CA ARG A 91 -7.43 -8.49 -3.25
C ARG A 91 -6.88 -9.07 -1.97
N GLU A 92 -7.41 -10.20 -1.55
CA GLU A 92 -6.87 -10.93 -0.41
C GLU A 92 -5.71 -11.84 -0.87
N ILE A 93 -4.54 -11.70 -0.24
CA ILE A 93 -3.33 -12.47 -0.57
C ILE A 93 -3.34 -13.78 0.23
N THR A 94 -3.52 -13.66 1.53
CA THR A 94 -3.73 -14.74 2.49
C THR A 94 -4.76 -14.27 3.50
N PRO A 95 -5.44 -15.14 4.25
CA PRO A 95 -6.53 -14.73 5.15
C PRO A 95 -6.14 -13.58 6.10
N GLY A 96 -6.71 -12.39 5.91
CA GLY A 96 -6.41 -11.18 6.68
C GLY A 96 -5.26 -10.30 6.18
N ASN A 97 -4.60 -10.63 5.07
CA ASN A 97 -3.57 -9.82 4.41
C ASN A 97 -4.03 -9.45 2.99
N TYR A 98 -3.84 -8.18 2.60
CA TYR A 98 -4.49 -7.63 1.42
C TYR A 98 -3.55 -6.77 0.58
N ASP A 99 -3.78 -6.86 -0.72
CA ASP A 99 -3.32 -5.91 -1.72
C ASP A 99 -4.45 -4.94 -2.08
N ILE A 100 -4.17 -3.63 -2.08
CA ILE A 100 -5.17 -2.58 -2.22
C ILE A 100 -4.70 -1.50 -3.18
N HIS A 101 -5.51 -1.25 -4.21
CA HIS A 101 -5.25 -0.26 -5.25
C HIS A 101 -6.42 0.68 -5.46
N ILE A 102 -6.12 1.92 -5.86
CA ILE A 102 -7.13 2.89 -6.32
C ILE A 102 -6.95 3.07 -7.82
N ARG A 103 -7.96 2.66 -8.60
CA ARG A 103 -7.92 2.62 -10.08
C ARG A 103 -6.75 1.81 -10.64
N GLY A 104 -6.68 1.66 -11.96
CA GLY A 104 -5.91 0.59 -12.63
C GLY A 104 -4.50 0.91 -13.10
N TYR A 105 -3.63 1.35 -12.19
CA TYR A 105 -2.18 1.37 -12.42
C TYR A 105 -1.47 0.34 -11.56
N ASP A 106 -2.18 -0.76 -11.35
CA ASP A 106 -1.69 -1.85 -10.55
C ASP A 106 -0.71 -2.70 -11.37
N ASP A 107 0.41 -3.00 -10.71
CA ASP A 107 1.43 -3.95 -11.14
C ASP A 107 1.74 -3.94 -12.64
N VAL A 108 1.94 -2.73 -13.20
CA VAL A 108 2.17 -2.57 -14.65
C VAL A 108 3.47 -3.21 -15.14
N THR A 109 4.32 -3.67 -14.21
CA THR A 109 5.52 -4.47 -14.40
C THR A 109 5.20 -5.94 -14.09
N LYS A 110 5.36 -6.86 -15.03
CA LYS A 110 5.03 -8.30 -14.86
C LYS A 110 6.03 -9.09 -14.01
N ASN A 111 6.71 -8.47 -13.04
CA ASN A 111 7.79 -9.11 -12.29
C ASN A 111 7.71 -8.83 -10.79
N VAL A 112 6.60 -9.36 -10.25
CA VAL A 112 6.05 -9.22 -8.89
C VAL A 112 7.02 -9.66 -7.78
N TYR A 113 8.10 -10.38 -8.10
CA TYR A 113 8.96 -11.01 -7.08
C TYR A 113 10.44 -10.60 -7.10
N LEU A 114 10.88 -9.87 -8.14
CA LEU A 114 12.17 -9.14 -8.15
C LEU A 114 12.04 -7.68 -7.71
N THR A 115 10.83 -7.23 -7.38
CA THR A 115 10.57 -5.91 -6.81
C THR A 115 9.64 -6.07 -5.60
N LEU A 116 9.53 -5.03 -4.77
CA LEU A 116 8.56 -5.03 -3.68
C LEU A 116 7.15 -4.96 -4.26
N ALA A 117 6.44 -6.09 -4.30
CA ALA A 117 5.03 -6.20 -4.67
C ALA A 117 4.08 -5.64 -3.61
N TYR A 118 4.22 -4.35 -3.32
CA TYR A 118 3.27 -3.60 -2.52
C TYR A 118 2.93 -2.29 -3.21
N ASN A 119 1.65 -1.92 -3.18
CA ASN A 119 1.20 -0.64 -3.69
C ASN A 119 1.84 0.53 -2.93
N SER A 120 2.86 1.14 -3.53
CA SER A 120 3.56 2.32 -2.98
C SER A 120 3.03 3.66 -3.52
N THR A 121 1.90 3.64 -4.23
CA THR A 121 1.30 4.81 -4.90
C THR A 121 0.01 5.32 -4.25
N THR A 122 -0.58 4.53 -3.35
CA THR A 122 -1.74 4.92 -2.54
C THR A 122 -1.27 5.41 -1.16
N LEU A 123 -1.71 6.60 -0.74
CA LEU A 123 -1.43 7.09 0.60
C LEU A 123 -2.45 6.55 1.60
N VAL A 124 -2.00 5.78 2.59
CA VAL A 124 -2.85 5.33 3.69
C VAL A 124 -2.53 6.10 4.97
N MET A 125 -3.59 6.53 5.66
CA MET A 125 -3.51 7.29 6.90
C MET A 125 -4.45 6.75 7.98
N ILE A 126 -4.05 6.94 9.23
CA ILE A 126 -4.91 6.78 10.40
C ILE A 126 -4.91 8.12 11.12
N ASP A 127 -6.06 8.78 11.21
CA ASP A 127 -6.22 10.08 11.86
C ASP A 127 -5.26 11.15 11.32
N ASN A 128 -5.05 11.17 10.00
CA ASN A 128 -4.09 12.00 9.26
C ASN A 128 -2.61 11.70 9.56
N ARG A 129 -2.29 10.59 10.20
CA ARG A 129 -0.91 10.09 10.31
C ARG A 129 -0.66 9.09 9.20
N ILE A 130 0.40 9.32 8.43
CA ILE A 130 0.82 8.46 7.33
C ILE A 130 1.28 7.08 7.87
N VAL A 131 0.84 5.98 7.22
CA VAL A 131 1.21 4.60 7.59
C VAL A 131 1.65 3.80 6.37
N TYR A 132 2.92 3.40 6.34
CA TYR A 132 3.52 2.58 5.27
C TYR A 132 4.79 1.87 5.77
N SER A 133 5.35 0.95 4.98
CA SER A 133 6.64 0.29 5.22
C SER A 133 7.82 1.24 4.96
N TYR A 134 8.57 1.57 6.00
CA TYR A 134 9.66 2.55 5.91
C TYR A 134 10.88 2.10 5.11
N LEU A 135 10.98 0.81 4.77
CA LEU A 135 12.00 0.29 3.86
C LEU A 135 11.60 0.55 2.40
N GLY A 136 10.40 0.12 2.02
CA GLY A 136 10.01 -0.07 0.63
C GLY A 136 8.81 0.74 0.12
N GLY A 137 8.11 1.44 1.01
CA GLY A 137 6.79 1.99 0.74
C GLY A 137 5.68 0.94 0.83
N GLY A 138 4.45 1.35 0.52
CA GLY A 138 3.25 0.51 0.60
C GLY A 138 2.80 0.20 2.03
N THR A 139 1.61 -0.40 2.18
CA THR A 139 0.93 -0.49 3.47
C THR A 139 0.83 -1.94 3.94
N PHE A 140 1.37 -2.19 5.14
CA PHE A 140 1.20 -3.45 5.87
C PHE A 140 -0.01 -3.33 6.80
N TRP A 141 -1.18 -3.75 6.34
CA TRP A 141 -2.46 -3.61 7.05
C TRP A 141 -2.50 -4.38 8.38
N GLU A 142 -1.77 -5.48 8.47
CA GLU A 142 -1.59 -6.27 9.69
C GLU A 142 -0.88 -5.51 10.81
N THR A 143 -0.13 -4.46 10.47
CA THR A 143 0.61 -3.62 11.43
C THR A 143 -0.23 -2.49 11.99
N PHE A 144 -1.53 -2.44 11.69
CA PHE A 144 -2.41 -1.40 12.20
C PHE A 144 -2.74 -1.69 13.68
N PRO A 145 -2.51 -0.72 14.58
CA PRO A 145 -2.80 -0.86 16.00
C PRO A 145 -4.29 -0.73 16.31
N VAL A 146 -5.10 -0.33 15.34
CA VAL A 146 -6.56 -0.20 15.42
C VAL A 146 -7.23 -1.36 14.68
N ASP A 147 -8.49 -1.60 15.01
CA ASP A 147 -9.34 -2.56 14.30
C ASP A 147 -10.64 -1.90 13.84
N LEU A 148 -11.47 -2.63 13.10
CA LEU A 148 -12.71 -2.15 12.49
C LEU A 148 -13.66 -1.48 13.49
N ASN A 149 -13.67 -1.94 14.74
CA ASN A 149 -14.51 -1.37 15.81
C ASN A 149 -14.03 0.01 16.32
N ASP A 150 -12.76 0.35 16.09
CA ASP A 150 -12.21 1.66 16.40
C ASP A 150 -12.52 2.68 15.29
N VAL A 151 -13.02 2.23 14.13
CA VAL A 151 -13.27 3.09 12.96
C VAL A 151 -14.60 3.82 13.09
N GLU A 152 -14.54 5.14 12.93
CA GLU A 152 -15.73 5.99 12.78
C GLU A 152 -16.13 6.12 11.31
N ARG A 153 -15.14 6.30 10.43
CA ARG A 153 -15.35 6.26 8.99
C ARG A 153 -14.03 6.04 8.27
N ILE A 154 -14.14 5.62 7.01
CA ILE A 154 -13.02 5.59 6.08
C ILE A 154 -13.30 6.60 4.97
N GLU A 155 -12.40 7.55 4.79
CA GLU A 155 -12.46 8.55 3.71
C GLU A 155 -11.54 8.10 2.57
N ILE A 156 -12.08 7.98 1.36
CA ILE A 156 -11.33 7.54 0.18
C ILE A 156 -11.38 8.66 -0.85
N VAL A 157 -10.22 9.22 -1.19
CA VAL A 157 -10.06 10.20 -2.27
C VAL A 157 -9.37 9.50 -3.44
N ARG A 158 -9.99 9.53 -4.61
CA ARG A 158 -9.46 8.91 -5.82
C ARG A 158 -8.83 9.94 -6.74
N GLY A 159 -7.72 9.55 -7.36
CA GLY A 159 -6.89 10.40 -8.18
C GLY A 159 -5.74 11.04 -7.39
N PRO A 160 -4.76 11.63 -8.09
CA PRO A 160 -3.61 12.30 -7.49
C PRO A 160 -4.04 13.39 -6.50
N ALA A 161 -3.56 13.32 -5.25
CA ALA A 161 -3.96 14.20 -4.17
C ALA A 161 -2.78 14.66 -3.27
N SER A 162 -1.52 14.46 -3.72
CA SER A 162 -0.33 14.78 -2.93
C SER A 162 -0.21 16.26 -2.53
N ALA A 163 -0.74 17.17 -3.35
CA ALA A 163 -0.76 18.59 -3.02
C ALA A 163 -1.60 18.91 -1.77
N LEU A 164 -2.59 18.08 -1.46
CA LEU A 164 -3.51 18.25 -0.34
C LEU A 164 -3.12 17.42 0.90
N TYR A 165 -2.73 16.17 0.69
CA TYR A 165 -2.56 15.20 1.77
C TYR A 165 -1.10 14.85 2.10
N GLY A 166 -0.16 15.19 1.22
CA GLY A 166 1.27 14.91 1.41
C GLY A 166 1.84 13.88 0.42
N PRO A 167 3.12 13.51 0.57
CA PRO A 167 3.82 12.62 -0.36
C PRO A 167 3.11 11.25 -0.50
N ASN A 168 3.30 10.60 -1.65
CA ASN A 168 2.77 9.27 -1.99
C ASN A 168 1.25 9.16 -2.19
N ALA A 169 0.48 10.25 -2.19
CA ALA A 169 -0.92 10.23 -2.61
C ALA A 169 -1.04 10.32 -4.14
N VAL A 170 -0.46 9.34 -4.83
CA VAL A 170 -0.27 9.37 -6.29
C VAL A 170 -1.52 8.89 -7.03
N THR A 171 -2.08 7.76 -6.61
CA THR A 171 -3.35 7.21 -7.12
C THR A 171 -4.55 7.65 -6.28
N GLY A 172 -4.32 8.02 -5.02
CA GLY A 172 -5.36 8.46 -4.10
C GLY A 172 -4.94 8.39 -2.64
N VAL A 173 -5.93 8.56 -1.77
CA VAL A 173 -5.80 8.59 -0.32
C VAL A 173 -6.86 7.69 0.30
N ILE A 174 -6.46 6.92 1.31
CA ILE A 174 -7.35 6.20 2.22
C ILE A 174 -7.05 6.71 3.64
N ASN A 175 -8.00 7.39 4.26
CA ASN A 175 -7.85 7.94 5.60
C ASN A 175 -8.85 7.29 6.55
N ILE A 176 -8.34 6.53 7.51
CA ILE A 176 -9.13 5.87 8.55
C ILE A 176 -9.25 6.84 9.71
N ILE A 177 -10.48 7.28 9.98
CA ILE A 177 -10.79 8.16 11.10
C ILE A 177 -11.31 7.31 12.23
N THR A 178 -10.68 7.42 13.39
CA THR A 178 -11.04 6.62 14.56
C THR A 178 -12.10 7.30 15.44
N SER A 179 -12.83 6.48 16.20
CA SER A 179 -13.95 6.86 17.06
C SER A 179 -13.50 6.91 18.53
N HIS A 180 -13.80 8.01 19.24
CA HIS A 180 -13.40 8.21 20.64
C HIS A 180 -14.52 8.82 21.49
N ALA A 181 -14.94 8.10 22.54
CA ALA A 181 -15.76 8.57 23.67
C ALA A 181 -16.80 9.66 23.30
N HIS A 182 -17.66 9.38 22.33
CA HIS A 182 -18.55 10.40 21.76
C HIS A 182 -19.66 10.82 22.73
N LYS A 183 -20.22 9.90 23.53
CA LYS A 183 -21.30 10.21 24.47
C LYS A 183 -20.75 10.63 25.82
N LYS A 184 -21.37 11.62 26.45
CA LYS A 184 -21.00 12.06 27.80
C LYS A 184 -21.12 10.90 28.80
N GLY A 185 -20.13 10.79 29.68
CA GLY A 185 -20.00 9.72 30.67
C GLY A 185 -19.15 8.55 30.18
N LYS A 186 -19.41 7.36 30.76
CA LYS A 186 -18.71 6.11 30.42
C LYS A 186 -19.26 5.57 29.10
N ASN A 187 -18.37 5.14 28.22
CA ASN A 187 -18.67 4.41 27.00
C ASN A 187 -17.84 3.14 27.05
N ILE A 188 -18.46 1.96 27.00
CA ILE A 188 -17.70 0.71 26.91
C ILE A 188 -18.28 -0.10 25.77
N VAL A 189 -17.41 -0.62 24.89
CA VAL A 189 -17.79 -1.54 23.82
C VAL A 189 -16.86 -2.74 23.88
N VAL A 190 -17.44 -3.92 23.91
CA VAL A 190 -16.74 -5.21 23.87
C VAL A 190 -17.27 -5.97 22.67
N ASN A 191 -16.39 -6.43 21.80
CA ASN A 191 -16.72 -7.31 20.68
C ASN A 191 -15.90 -8.59 20.79
N ALA A 192 -16.53 -9.71 20.46
CA ALA A 192 -15.88 -11.00 20.29
C ALA A 192 -16.54 -11.73 19.13
N SER A 193 -15.75 -12.37 18.28
CA SER A 193 -16.24 -13.27 17.26
C SER A 193 -15.33 -14.49 17.12
N LEU A 194 -15.95 -15.63 16.84
CA LEU A 194 -15.28 -16.91 16.62
C LEU A 194 -15.83 -17.51 15.34
N GLY A 195 -14.97 -18.13 14.55
CA GLY A 195 -15.36 -18.77 13.30
C GLY A 195 -14.58 -20.04 12.99
N ASN A 196 -14.85 -20.63 11.82
CA ASN A 196 -14.03 -21.71 11.27
C ASN A 196 -12.57 -21.25 11.03
N ASN A 197 -11.69 -22.21 10.74
CA ASN A 197 -10.26 -21.99 10.52
C ASN A 197 -9.58 -21.24 11.68
N LYS A 198 -9.98 -21.60 12.90
CA LYS A 198 -9.50 -21.01 14.16
C LYS A 198 -9.58 -19.47 14.17
N THR A 199 -10.53 -18.89 13.42
CA THR A 199 -10.74 -17.43 13.34
C THR A 199 -11.24 -16.90 14.67
N LYS A 200 -10.56 -15.88 15.19
CA LYS A 200 -10.91 -15.20 16.44
C LYS A 200 -10.67 -13.70 16.27
N HIS A 201 -11.68 -12.89 16.55
CA HIS A 201 -11.51 -11.44 16.69
C HIS A 201 -12.08 -10.99 18.03
N THR A 202 -11.33 -10.19 18.78
CA THR A 202 -11.82 -9.54 19.98
C THR A 202 -11.38 -8.09 20.02
N SER A 203 -12.24 -7.21 20.53
CA SER A 203 -11.89 -5.82 20.77
C SER A 203 -12.55 -5.28 22.02
N LEU A 204 -11.88 -4.38 22.70
CA LEU A 204 -12.36 -3.63 23.84
C LEU A 204 -12.13 -2.14 23.58
N ASN A 205 -13.15 -1.32 23.71
CA ASN A 205 -13.05 0.13 23.73
C ASN A 205 -13.65 0.66 25.04
N VAL A 206 -12.90 1.42 25.81
CA VAL A 206 -13.33 2.04 27.07
C VAL A 206 -13.06 3.53 26.97
N GLY A 207 -14.11 4.33 26.97
CA GLY A 207 -14.05 5.78 26.87
C GLY A 207 -14.73 6.49 28.03
N TYR A 208 -14.24 7.67 28.37
CA TYR A 208 -14.91 8.61 29.26
C TYR A 208 -14.91 10.00 28.63
N ASN A 209 -16.09 10.59 28.54
CA ASN A 209 -16.29 11.98 28.12
C ASN A 209 -16.85 12.77 29.30
N TRP A 210 -16.02 13.64 29.90
CA TRP A 210 -16.41 14.37 31.11
C TRP A 210 -17.47 15.44 30.83
N ASN A 211 -17.33 16.18 29.75
CA ASN A 211 -18.05 17.44 29.53
C ASN A 211 -18.02 17.91 28.07
N ASP A 212 -17.92 16.99 27.13
CA ASP A 212 -17.78 17.20 25.67
C ASP A 212 -16.49 17.95 25.25
N LYS A 213 -15.75 18.51 26.22
CA LYS A 213 -14.45 19.13 26.04
C LYS A 213 -13.32 18.15 26.25
N THR A 214 -13.30 17.46 27.39
CA THR A 214 -12.27 16.47 27.73
C THR A 214 -12.79 15.07 27.47
N LYS A 215 -12.04 14.29 26.70
CA LYS A 215 -12.32 12.91 26.36
C LYS A 215 -11.06 12.07 26.49
N LEU A 216 -11.20 10.86 27.02
CA LEU A 216 -10.13 9.86 27.10
C LEU A 216 -10.72 8.52 26.70
N SER A 217 -10.04 7.78 25.83
CA SER A 217 -10.42 6.41 25.49
C SER A 217 -9.23 5.49 25.35
N PHE A 218 -9.44 4.23 25.67
CA PHE A 218 -8.52 3.12 25.56
C PHE A 218 -9.14 2.11 24.62
N SER A 219 -8.38 1.64 23.63
CA SER A 219 -8.80 0.54 22.76
C SER A 219 -7.79 -0.60 22.83
N GLY A 220 -8.25 -1.84 22.76
CA GLY A 220 -7.42 -3.01 22.55
C GLY A 220 -8.09 -3.95 21.55
N ASN A 221 -7.32 -4.58 20.67
CA ASN A 221 -7.82 -5.54 19.69
C ASN A 221 -6.89 -6.75 19.56
N PHE A 222 -7.48 -7.90 19.29
CA PHE A 222 -6.77 -9.14 18.96
C PHE A 222 -7.47 -9.80 17.78
N ALA A 223 -6.69 -10.24 16.80
CA ALA A 223 -7.19 -11.05 15.69
C ALA A 223 -6.26 -12.25 15.46
N ARG A 224 -6.83 -13.42 15.18
CA ARG A 224 -6.13 -14.60 14.67
C ARG A 224 -6.94 -15.23 13.55
N GLN A 225 -6.28 -15.58 12.45
CA GLN A 225 -6.85 -16.31 11.32
C GLN A 225 -5.82 -17.34 10.84
N ASN A 226 -6.27 -18.55 10.55
CA ASN A 226 -5.45 -19.55 9.87
C ASN A 226 -5.66 -19.47 8.35
N ARG A 227 -4.72 -20.04 7.59
CA ARG A 227 -4.82 -20.25 6.14
C ARG A 227 -5.92 -21.28 5.82
N PHE A 228 -6.39 -21.27 4.57
CA PHE A 228 -7.31 -22.28 4.04
C PHE A 228 -6.58 -23.48 3.45
N GLU A 229 -5.34 -23.30 3.05
CA GLU A 229 -4.47 -24.32 2.46
C GLU A 229 -3.06 -24.28 3.08
N GLU A 230 -2.35 -25.40 3.02
CA GLU A 230 -1.01 -25.57 3.60
C GLU A 230 0.09 -25.52 2.52
N GLU A 231 -0.27 -25.70 1.25
CA GLU A 231 0.66 -25.68 0.11
C GLU A 231 1.10 -24.26 -0.26
N TYR A 232 2.22 -24.17 -0.98
CA TYR A 232 2.84 -22.94 -1.46
C TYR A 232 3.15 -23.08 -2.94
N TYR A 233 3.06 -21.97 -3.68
CA TYR A 233 3.41 -21.99 -5.09
C TYR A 233 4.94 -22.10 -5.28
N ASP A 234 5.36 -23.11 -6.02
CA ASP A 234 6.74 -23.33 -6.43
C ASP A 234 6.94 -22.83 -7.88
N PHE A 235 7.83 -21.85 -8.07
CA PHE A 235 8.07 -21.26 -9.39
C PHE A 235 8.90 -22.14 -10.33
N THR A 236 9.65 -23.10 -9.79
CA THR A 236 10.45 -24.05 -10.56
C THR A 236 9.56 -25.16 -11.10
N LYS A 237 8.68 -25.71 -10.24
CA LYS A 237 7.73 -26.78 -10.60
C LYS A 237 6.46 -26.25 -11.27
N ARG A 238 6.16 -24.96 -11.08
CA ARG A 238 4.95 -24.25 -11.56
C ARG A 238 3.64 -24.84 -11.02
N GLU A 239 3.69 -25.38 -9.80
CA GLU A 239 2.56 -25.99 -9.11
C GLU A 239 2.56 -25.62 -7.62
N TYR A 240 1.45 -25.91 -6.93
CA TYR A 240 1.38 -25.82 -5.47
C TYR A 240 1.95 -27.10 -4.86
N THR A 241 2.79 -26.96 -3.85
CA THR A 241 3.43 -28.09 -3.16
C THR A 241 3.62 -27.80 -1.68
N SER A 242 3.86 -28.85 -0.87
CA SER A 242 4.22 -28.71 0.54
C SER A 242 5.59 -28.05 0.73
N LEU A 243 5.84 -27.49 1.92
CA LEU A 243 7.12 -26.83 2.25
C LEU A 243 8.33 -27.76 2.06
N ASP A 244 8.24 -29.02 2.48
CA ASP A 244 9.32 -30.01 2.36
C ASP A 244 9.74 -30.33 0.92
N ASN A 245 8.90 -29.93 -0.04
CA ASN A 245 9.09 -30.17 -1.46
C ASN A 245 9.41 -28.88 -2.23
N LEU A 246 9.52 -27.72 -1.57
CA LEU A 246 9.84 -26.47 -2.26
C LEU A 246 11.27 -26.50 -2.80
N GLU A 247 11.43 -26.01 -4.02
CA GLU A 247 12.73 -25.78 -4.64
C GLU A 247 13.10 -24.29 -4.58
N MET A 248 14.39 -24.02 -4.52
CA MET A 248 14.87 -22.66 -4.73
C MET A 248 14.89 -22.41 -6.23
N PHE A 249 14.11 -21.44 -6.71
CA PHE A 249 14.17 -21.03 -8.12
C PHE A 249 15.52 -20.35 -8.43
N VAL A 250 16.22 -19.84 -7.40
CA VAL A 250 17.60 -19.38 -7.48
C VAL A 250 18.39 -19.95 -6.30
N SER A 251 19.40 -20.78 -6.57
CA SER A 251 20.24 -21.44 -5.55
C SER A 251 21.65 -20.83 -5.49
N PRO A 252 21.96 -19.98 -4.49
CA PRO A 252 23.30 -19.45 -4.31
C PRO A 252 24.31 -20.55 -3.98
N ILE A 253 25.55 -20.37 -4.43
CA ILE A 253 26.67 -21.24 -4.06
C ILE A 253 26.94 -21.13 -2.55
N LYS A 254 26.89 -22.27 -1.87
CA LYS A 254 27.19 -22.44 -0.46
C LYS A 254 28.69 -22.66 -0.23
N ASN A 255 29.33 -23.42 -1.11
CA ASN A 255 30.77 -23.69 -1.06
C ASN A 255 31.40 -23.39 -2.44
N PHE A 256 32.28 -22.39 -2.47
CA PHE A 256 32.92 -21.91 -3.69
C PHE A 256 33.96 -22.88 -4.27
N ASP A 257 34.54 -23.77 -3.46
CA ASP A 257 35.52 -24.76 -3.92
C ASP A 257 34.84 -25.95 -4.59
N THR A 258 33.66 -26.36 -4.09
CA THR A 258 32.92 -27.53 -4.60
C THR A 258 31.75 -27.17 -5.52
N TYR A 259 31.37 -25.90 -5.59
CA TYR A 259 30.15 -25.40 -6.23
C TYR A 259 28.86 -26.09 -5.73
N GLU A 260 28.87 -26.54 -4.47
CA GLU A 260 27.68 -26.95 -3.76
C GLU A 260 26.77 -25.72 -3.60
N VAL A 261 25.49 -25.89 -3.91
CA VAL A 261 24.49 -24.81 -3.79
C VAL A 261 23.62 -25.04 -2.57
N TRP A 262 23.05 -23.96 -2.05
CA TRP A 262 22.01 -24.06 -1.04
C TRP A 262 20.78 -24.78 -1.60
N THR A 263 20.31 -25.81 -0.88
CA THR A 263 18.95 -26.33 -1.02
C THR A 263 17.98 -25.51 -0.17
N TYR A 264 16.68 -25.60 -0.45
CA TYR A 264 15.65 -24.93 0.32
C TYR A 264 15.72 -25.28 1.82
N ASP A 265 15.76 -26.57 2.14
CA ASP A 265 15.80 -27.07 3.51
C ASP A 265 17.02 -26.60 4.28
N GLU A 266 18.20 -26.65 3.64
CA GLU A 266 19.44 -26.18 4.27
C GLU A 266 19.41 -24.68 4.51
N TYR A 267 18.96 -23.90 3.52
CA TYR A 267 18.88 -22.45 3.62
C TYR A 267 17.90 -22.02 4.72
N GLN A 268 16.72 -22.65 4.75
CA GLN A 268 15.73 -22.45 5.80
C GLN A 268 16.29 -22.78 7.18
N LYS A 269 16.95 -23.93 7.33
CA LYS A 269 17.53 -24.39 8.59
C LYS A 269 18.63 -23.46 9.09
N GLU A 270 19.54 -23.04 8.23
CA GLU A 270 20.66 -22.15 8.58
C GLU A 270 20.16 -20.78 9.02
N LEU A 271 19.12 -20.26 8.36
CA LEU A 271 18.49 -19.01 8.77
C LEU A 271 17.58 -19.17 9.99
N GLY A 272 17.15 -20.39 10.34
CA GLY A 272 16.08 -20.62 11.29
C GLY A 272 14.75 -20.04 10.81
N ALA A 273 14.52 -20.07 9.49
CA ALA A 273 13.39 -19.45 8.79
C ALA A 273 12.12 -20.31 8.83
N TYR A 274 11.71 -20.77 10.01
CA TYR A 274 10.55 -21.66 10.16
C TYR A 274 9.22 -20.96 9.87
N TYR A 275 8.32 -21.69 9.22
CA TYR A 275 6.95 -21.28 8.97
C TYR A 275 6.00 -21.81 10.05
N ASP A 276 5.00 -21.01 10.40
CA ASP A 276 3.75 -21.52 10.98
C ASP A 276 2.78 -21.70 9.79
N GLU A 277 2.75 -22.92 9.24
CA GLU A 277 2.01 -23.28 8.01
C GLU A 277 0.51 -23.03 8.12
N GLU A 278 -0.05 -23.22 9.32
CA GLU A 278 -1.46 -22.95 9.55
C GLU A 278 -1.73 -21.44 9.69
N LEU A 279 -0.81 -20.64 10.21
CA LEU A 279 -1.08 -19.26 10.60
C LEU A 279 -1.00 -18.30 9.42
N SER A 280 -2.12 -17.66 9.09
CA SER A 280 -2.13 -16.52 8.16
C SER A 280 -1.83 -15.20 8.87
N LEU A 281 -2.55 -14.90 9.96
CA LEU A 281 -2.42 -13.64 10.69
C LEU A 281 -2.67 -13.86 12.18
N LYS A 282 -1.81 -13.27 13.02
CA LYS A 282 -2.06 -13.03 14.44
C LYS A 282 -1.63 -11.60 14.77
N LYS A 283 -2.54 -10.75 15.24
CA LYS A 283 -2.23 -9.39 15.66
C LYS A 283 -2.83 -9.05 17.02
N LEU A 284 -2.15 -8.17 17.74
CA LEU A 284 -2.57 -7.54 18.98
C LEU A 284 -2.24 -6.05 18.89
N GLY A 285 -3.23 -5.19 19.07
CA GLY A 285 -3.10 -3.74 19.05
C GLY A 285 -3.68 -3.09 20.30
N GLY A 286 -3.13 -1.94 20.69
CA GLY A 286 -3.65 -1.14 21.80
C GLY A 286 -3.39 0.34 21.59
N ASN A 287 -4.36 1.19 21.95
CA ASN A 287 -4.27 2.64 21.79
C ASN A 287 -4.87 3.37 22.99
N ILE A 288 -4.38 4.59 23.22
CA ILE A 288 -4.94 5.58 24.12
C ILE A 288 -5.16 6.86 23.32
N PHE A 289 -6.34 7.43 23.44
CA PHE A 289 -6.74 8.65 22.76
C PHE A 289 -7.21 9.67 23.78
N PHE A 290 -6.65 10.87 23.72
CA PHE A 290 -7.00 11.98 24.57
C PHE A 290 -7.36 13.19 23.70
N THR A 291 -8.49 13.82 23.99
CA THR A 291 -8.90 15.07 23.35
C THR A 291 -9.26 16.07 24.44
N HIS A 292 -8.79 17.31 24.30
CA HIS A 292 -9.25 18.44 25.08
C HIS A 292 -9.57 19.64 24.20
N ASN A 293 -10.84 20.04 24.18
CA ASN A 293 -11.31 21.24 23.49
C ASN A 293 -11.33 22.44 24.45
N TYR A 294 -10.42 23.40 24.26
CA TYR A 294 -10.42 24.66 25.00
C TYR A 294 -11.50 25.62 24.49
N SER A 295 -11.70 25.65 23.17
CA SER A 295 -12.72 26.44 22.46
C SER A 295 -13.09 25.77 21.14
N GLU A 296 -14.06 26.33 20.39
CA GLU A 296 -14.45 25.80 19.06
C GLU A 296 -13.27 25.71 18.06
N ASN A 297 -12.28 26.60 18.19
CA ASN A 297 -11.12 26.65 17.29
C ASN A 297 -9.79 26.32 17.97
N SER A 298 -9.82 25.85 19.22
CA SER A 298 -8.61 25.46 19.93
C SER A 298 -8.77 24.14 20.65
N ASN A 299 -8.00 23.14 20.22
CA ASN A 299 -8.01 21.82 20.81
C ASN A 299 -6.62 21.15 20.77
N ILE A 300 -6.48 20.13 21.59
CA ILE A 300 -5.35 19.20 21.56
C ILE A 300 -5.93 17.79 21.46
N ASP A 301 -5.43 17.02 20.50
CA ASP A 301 -5.69 15.60 20.34
C ASP A 301 -4.37 14.85 20.43
N VAL A 302 -4.27 13.86 21.32
CA VAL A 302 -3.08 13.01 21.47
C VAL A 302 -3.52 11.56 21.37
N ALA A 303 -2.91 10.83 20.45
CA ALA A 303 -3.07 9.39 20.31
C ALA A 303 -1.71 8.72 20.53
N VAL A 304 -1.67 7.69 21.36
CA VAL A 304 -0.51 6.81 21.51
C VAL A 304 -0.95 5.37 21.32
N GLY A 305 -0.10 4.55 20.75
CA GLY A 305 -0.45 3.14 20.60
C GLY A 305 0.72 2.25 20.24
N ALA A 306 0.46 0.96 20.34
CA ALA A 306 1.41 -0.11 20.11
C ALA A 306 0.72 -1.29 19.43
N GLN A 307 1.47 -2.05 18.66
CA GLN A 307 0.98 -3.29 18.08
C GLN A 307 2.10 -4.31 17.94
N LYS A 308 1.68 -5.58 17.91
CA LYS A 308 2.51 -6.71 17.53
C LYS A 308 1.71 -7.61 16.59
N SER A 309 2.31 -8.02 15.48
CA SER A 309 1.72 -8.93 14.51
C SER A 309 2.69 -10.04 14.10
N GLN A 310 2.13 -11.15 13.64
CA GLN A 310 2.81 -12.20 12.88
C GLN A 310 1.90 -12.53 11.70
N SER A 311 2.41 -12.44 10.47
CA SER A 311 1.62 -12.65 9.26
C SER A 311 2.40 -13.32 8.14
N GLN A 312 1.69 -14.12 7.33
CA GLN A 312 2.10 -14.54 6.00
C GLN A 312 1.91 -13.37 5.02
N LYS A 313 2.93 -13.00 4.26
CA LYS A 313 2.87 -11.92 3.27
C LYS A 313 3.86 -12.13 2.13
N ILE A 314 3.71 -11.39 1.04
CA ILE A 314 4.63 -11.48 -0.10
C ILE A 314 6.03 -11.05 0.32
N GLY A 315 7.01 -11.94 0.13
CA GLY A 315 8.41 -11.69 0.41
C GLY A 315 9.14 -11.18 -0.83
N PHE A 316 9.92 -10.10 -0.70
CA PHE A 316 10.85 -9.67 -1.73
C PHE A 316 12.05 -10.62 -1.82
N LEU A 317 12.53 -10.98 -3.01
CA LEU A 317 13.65 -11.92 -3.20
C LEU A 317 13.53 -13.20 -2.36
N ASN A 318 12.32 -13.63 -2.01
CA ASN A 318 12.16 -14.95 -1.47
C ASN A 318 12.55 -15.93 -2.57
N LEU A 319 13.56 -16.76 -2.33
CA LEU A 319 14.24 -17.55 -3.36
C LEU A 319 13.49 -18.83 -3.74
N SER A 320 12.32 -19.09 -3.15
CA SER A 320 11.55 -20.32 -3.36
C SER A 320 10.07 -20.06 -3.63
N THR A 321 9.38 -19.46 -2.66
CA THR A 321 7.93 -19.23 -2.68
C THR A 321 7.62 -17.73 -2.65
N PRO A 322 6.50 -17.25 -3.23
CA PRO A 322 6.15 -15.83 -3.13
C PRO A 322 5.84 -15.41 -1.69
N LEU A 323 5.42 -16.35 -0.83
CA LEU A 323 5.01 -16.08 0.54
C LEU A 323 6.17 -16.20 1.52
N SER A 324 6.23 -15.29 2.48
CA SER A 324 7.17 -15.31 3.61
C SER A 324 6.41 -14.98 4.89
N GLN A 325 7.05 -15.13 6.05
CA GLN A 325 6.42 -14.79 7.32
C GLN A 325 7.21 -13.71 8.05
N SER A 326 6.54 -12.64 8.48
CA SER A 326 7.16 -11.61 9.32
C SER A 326 6.50 -11.49 10.68
N LYS A 327 7.31 -11.10 11.67
CA LYS A 327 6.89 -10.61 12.97
C LYS A 327 7.14 -9.11 13.06
N SER A 328 6.09 -8.32 13.22
CA SER A 328 6.21 -6.86 13.29
C SER A 328 5.90 -6.36 14.69
N THR A 329 6.53 -5.27 15.09
CA THR A 329 6.19 -4.54 16.31
C THR A 329 6.40 -3.06 16.07
N SER A 330 5.41 -2.22 16.41
CA SER A 330 5.53 -0.77 16.24
C SER A 330 4.81 0.01 17.33
N TYR A 331 5.29 1.21 17.58
CA TYR A 331 4.79 2.15 18.58
C TYR A 331 4.67 3.52 17.96
N TYR A 332 3.62 4.27 18.28
CA TYR A 332 3.44 5.62 17.78
C TYR A 332 2.95 6.59 18.85
N ILE A 333 3.26 7.86 18.61
CA ILE A 333 2.67 9.03 19.26
C ILE A 333 2.23 9.97 18.15
N ASN A 334 0.97 10.41 18.17
CA ASN A 334 0.41 11.37 17.22
C ASN A 334 -0.28 12.48 18.00
N SER A 335 0.24 13.69 17.92
CA SER A 335 -0.27 14.86 18.63
C SER A 335 -0.72 15.90 17.61
N LYS A 336 -1.99 16.29 17.65
CA LYS A 336 -2.57 17.35 16.82
C LYS A 336 -2.97 18.50 17.72
N ILE A 337 -2.57 19.70 17.34
CA ILE A 337 -2.81 20.92 18.11
C ILE A 337 -3.43 21.94 17.17
N LYS A 338 -4.63 22.40 17.49
CA LYS A 338 -5.27 23.53 16.82
C LYS A 338 -5.31 24.71 17.78
N LEU A 339 -4.85 25.87 17.33
CA LEU A 339 -4.90 27.13 18.08
C LEU A 339 -5.42 28.22 17.15
N ASN A 340 -6.72 28.46 17.20
CA ASN A 340 -7.42 29.36 16.28
C ASN A 340 -7.16 29.00 14.81
N ASN A 341 -6.23 29.72 14.19
CA ASN A 341 -5.84 29.62 12.79
C ASN A 341 -4.58 28.77 12.58
N LEU A 342 -3.86 28.42 13.65
CA LEU A 342 -2.68 27.57 13.57
C LEU A 342 -3.08 26.12 13.76
N TYR A 343 -2.52 25.24 12.93
CA TYR A 343 -2.61 23.79 13.09
C TYR A 343 -1.20 23.21 13.08
N ALA A 344 -0.90 22.37 14.07
CA ALA A 344 0.33 21.62 14.13
C ALA A 344 0.02 20.14 14.35
N GLN A 345 0.79 19.26 13.70
CA GLN A 345 0.74 17.83 13.94
C GLN A 345 2.16 17.30 14.10
N PHE A 346 2.37 16.53 15.16
CA PHE A 346 3.63 15.87 15.47
C PHE A 346 3.40 14.37 15.52
N ASN A 347 4.17 13.62 14.75
CA ASN A 347 4.16 12.18 14.78
C ASN A 347 5.54 11.62 15.09
N ILE A 348 5.57 10.62 15.97
CA ILE A 348 6.72 9.73 16.17
C ILE A 348 6.21 8.32 15.94
N ASN A 349 6.94 7.52 15.18
CA ASN A 349 6.64 6.12 14.96
C ASN A 349 7.96 5.34 14.91
N SER A 350 8.06 4.23 15.64
CA SER A 350 9.25 3.40 15.67
C SER A 350 8.88 1.94 15.80
N GLY A 351 9.70 1.05 15.26
CA GLY A 351 9.40 -0.36 15.29
C GLY A 351 10.41 -1.20 14.52
N LYS A 352 10.01 -2.44 14.30
CA LYS A 352 10.75 -3.42 13.51
C LYS A 352 9.80 -4.36 12.78
N ASP A 353 10.24 -4.84 11.63
CA ASP A 353 9.69 -5.99 10.92
C ASP A 353 10.79 -7.03 10.81
N GLU A 354 10.57 -8.22 11.35
CA GLU A 354 11.52 -9.33 11.33
C GLU A 354 10.95 -10.44 10.46
N ASN A 355 11.52 -10.59 9.27
CA ASN A 355 11.15 -11.63 8.31
C ASN A 355 11.87 -12.94 8.64
N ASN A 356 11.22 -14.08 8.40
CA ASN A 356 11.79 -15.40 8.65
C ASN A 356 13.12 -15.62 7.91
N TYR A 357 13.30 -15.05 6.71
CA TYR A 357 14.58 -15.14 5.99
C TYR A 357 15.63 -14.08 6.37
N LYS A 358 15.35 -13.24 7.38
CA LYS A 358 16.23 -12.19 7.94
C LYS A 358 16.60 -11.04 6.99
N PHE A 359 16.94 -11.27 5.73
CA PHE A 359 17.41 -10.22 4.81
C PHE A 359 16.35 -9.14 4.53
N ASN A 360 15.06 -9.50 4.54
CA ASN A 360 13.92 -8.57 4.44
C ASN A 360 13.59 -7.84 5.75
N SER A 361 14.38 -8.04 6.81
CA SER A 361 14.11 -7.43 8.11
C SER A 361 14.60 -5.99 8.16
N TYR A 362 13.89 -5.15 8.90
CA TYR A 362 14.30 -3.78 9.13
C TYR A 362 13.82 -3.25 10.48
N LYS A 363 14.60 -2.33 11.07
CA LYS A 363 14.18 -1.46 12.17
C LYS A 363 14.01 -0.05 11.63
N PHE A 364 13.08 0.71 12.19
CA PHE A 364 12.85 2.07 11.74
C PHE A 364 12.49 3.03 12.88
N THR A 365 12.78 4.30 12.68
CA THR A 365 12.27 5.41 13.49
C THR A 365 11.94 6.59 12.58
N ASN A 366 10.69 7.03 12.62
CA ASN A 366 10.15 8.16 11.89
C ASN A 366 9.74 9.26 12.86
N VAL A 367 10.13 10.49 12.58
CA VAL A 367 9.69 11.69 13.27
C VAL A 367 9.21 12.69 12.23
N GLU A 368 7.97 13.12 12.36
CA GLU A 368 7.33 14.02 11.40
C GLU A 368 6.66 15.21 12.13
N ALA A 369 6.83 16.41 11.58
CA ALA A 369 6.21 17.63 12.06
C ALA A 369 5.58 18.37 10.88
N ASN A 370 4.29 18.69 11.02
CA ASN A 370 3.53 19.48 10.06
C ASN A 370 3.04 20.75 10.76
N LEU A 371 3.18 21.90 10.10
CA LEU A 371 2.69 23.19 10.57
C LEU A 371 1.93 23.90 9.45
N GLU A 372 0.73 24.37 9.75
CA GLU A 372 -0.17 25.03 8.81
C GLU A 372 -0.80 26.27 9.45
N TYR A 373 -0.99 27.32 8.65
CA TYR A 373 -1.71 28.52 9.07
C TYR A 373 -2.90 28.76 8.16
N PHE A 374 -4.10 28.85 8.71
CA PHE A 374 -5.33 29.11 7.97
C PHE A 374 -5.71 30.60 8.04
N LYS A 375 -5.91 31.22 6.88
CA LYS A 375 -6.43 32.58 6.79
C LYS A 375 -7.67 32.61 5.91
N GLN A 376 -8.75 33.13 6.48
CA GLN A 376 -10.01 33.37 5.79
C GLN A 376 -10.15 34.84 5.41
N PHE A 377 -10.57 35.08 4.18
CA PHE A 377 -11.06 36.35 3.65
C PHE A 377 -12.54 36.18 3.26
N LYS A 378 -13.19 37.25 2.77
CA LYS A 378 -14.64 37.24 2.49
C LYS A 378 -15.10 36.05 1.62
N ASN A 379 -14.43 35.84 0.48
CA ASN A 379 -14.76 34.78 -0.49
C ASN A 379 -13.55 33.91 -0.83
N PHE A 380 -12.42 34.09 -0.15
CA PHE A 380 -11.16 33.42 -0.45
C PHE A 380 -10.52 32.94 0.84
N ASN A 381 -10.01 31.72 0.85
CA ASN A 381 -9.30 31.13 1.98
C ASN A 381 -7.95 30.66 1.50
N ILE A 382 -6.94 30.75 2.36
CA ILE A 382 -5.61 30.25 2.07
C ILE A 382 -5.03 29.54 3.30
N ARG A 383 -4.23 28.51 3.02
CA ARG A 383 -3.54 27.69 4.01
C ARG A 383 -2.12 27.37 3.52
N PRO A 384 -1.13 28.24 3.78
CA PRO A 384 0.26 27.85 3.71
C PRO A 384 0.60 26.82 4.79
N GLY A 385 1.54 25.94 4.48
CA GLY A 385 2.11 25.01 5.44
C GLY A 385 3.49 24.50 5.05
N ILE A 386 4.16 23.93 6.05
CA ILE A 386 5.45 23.28 5.92
C ILE A 386 5.42 21.92 6.61
N ASN A 387 6.25 21.01 6.14
CA ASN A 387 6.43 19.69 6.72
C ASN A 387 7.92 19.36 6.79
N TYR A 388 8.32 18.74 7.89
CA TYR A 388 9.64 18.17 8.08
C TYR A 388 9.49 16.72 8.53
N LYS A 389 10.31 15.85 7.97
CA LYS A 389 10.35 14.44 8.34
C LYS A 389 11.77 13.94 8.42
N PHE A 390 12.06 13.22 9.49
CA PHE A 390 13.30 12.48 9.71
C PHE A 390 12.98 10.99 9.74
N LEU A 391 13.81 10.20 9.05
CA LEU A 391 13.67 8.75 8.98
C LEU A 391 15.02 8.09 9.21
N SER A 392 15.06 7.15 10.15
CA SER A 392 16.16 6.23 10.37
C SER A 392 15.69 4.82 9.99
N CYS A 393 16.43 4.12 9.14
CA CYS A 393 16.17 2.75 8.71
C CYS A 393 17.43 1.90 8.90
N ASN A 394 17.26 0.72 9.51
CA ASN A 394 18.33 -0.24 9.72
C ASN A 394 17.93 -1.57 9.08
N SER A 395 18.52 -1.89 7.93
CA SER A 395 18.24 -3.11 7.18
C SER A 395 19.52 -3.62 6.51
N PRO A 396 19.73 -4.95 6.38
CA PRO A 396 20.87 -5.52 5.67
C PRO A 396 21.08 -4.95 4.27
N PHE A 397 20.00 -4.60 3.57
CA PHE A 397 20.06 -4.02 2.23
C PHE A 397 20.65 -2.61 2.16
N THR A 398 20.75 -1.89 3.28
CA THR A 398 21.02 -0.45 3.26
C THR A 398 22.49 -0.11 3.51
N TYR A 399 23.37 -1.08 3.71
CA TYR A 399 24.77 -0.84 4.07
C TYR A 399 25.69 -0.64 2.85
N ASN A 400 26.87 -0.07 3.09
CA ASN A 400 27.89 0.09 2.04
C ASN A 400 28.51 -1.25 1.61
N GLU A 401 28.65 -2.19 2.55
CA GLU A 401 29.04 -3.57 2.22
C GLU A 401 27.81 -4.30 1.67
N PRO A 402 27.94 -5.00 0.53
CA PRO A 402 26.83 -5.76 -0.04
C PRO A 402 26.45 -6.90 0.93
N LEU A 403 25.15 -7.12 1.10
CA LEU A 403 24.71 -8.38 1.68
C LEU A 403 24.96 -9.51 0.68
N SER A 404 25.28 -10.70 1.18
CA SER A 404 25.60 -11.87 0.37
C SER A 404 24.62 -13.00 0.64
N PHE A 405 23.96 -13.47 -0.41
CA PHE A 405 23.08 -14.63 -0.34
C PHE A 405 23.84 -15.96 -0.18
N ASN A 406 25.14 -15.94 -0.46
CA ASN A 406 26.03 -17.09 -0.30
C ASN A 406 26.46 -17.26 1.16
N THR A 407 26.91 -16.16 1.80
CA THR A 407 27.49 -16.18 3.16
C THR A 407 26.51 -15.79 4.28
N LEU A 408 25.27 -15.39 3.93
CA LEU A 408 24.17 -15.12 4.87
C LEU A 408 24.47 -14.03 5.90
N ASN A 409 25.23 -12.99 5.51
CA ASN A 409 25.66 -11.90 6.38
C ASN A 409 24.55 -10.87 6.72
N TYR A 410 23.35 -11.32 7.08
CA TYR A 410 22.13 -10.52 7.23
C TYR A 410 21.96 -9.82 8.59
N GLN A 411 23.03 -9.66 9.37
CA GLN A 411 22.94 -9.07 10.71
C GLN A 411 22.75 -7.56 10.65
N PHE A 412 21.97 -7.02 11.59
CA PHE A 412 21.88 -5.57 11.75
C PHE A 412 23.22 -5.01 12.24
N LYS A 413 23.70 -3.95 11.59
CA LYS A 413 24.83 -3.14 12.02
C LYS A 413 24.38 -2.02 12.96
N ASP A 414 25.31 -1.51 13.75
CA ASP A 414 25.05 -0.45 14.74
C ASP A 414 24.76 0.92 14.13
N SER A 415 25.08 1.10 12.84
CA SER A 415 24.90 2.37 12.12
C SER A 415 23.71 2.29 11.16
N PRO A 416 22.50 2.71 11.59
CA PRO A 416 21.36 2.81 10.68
C PRO A 416 21.61 3.90 9.62
N ARG A 417 20.93 3.81 8.49
CA ARG A 417 20.86 4.93 7.55
C ARG A 417 19.84 5.95 8.02
N GLU A 418 20.16 7.22 7.84
CA GLU A 418 19.29 8.33 8.24
C GLU A 418 19.09 9.29 7.07
N THR A 419 17.88 9.83 6.95
CA THR A 419 17.51 10.82 5.95
C THR A 419 16.51 11.82 6.51
N SER A 420 16.48 13.01 5.93
CA SER A 420 15.41 13.99 6.13
C SER A 420 14.69 14.33 4.84
N SER A 421 13.50 14.90 4.97
CA SER A 421 12.75 15.49 3.86
C SER A 421 12.01 16.74 4.34
N TYR A 422 11.84 17.67 3.40
CA TYR A 422 11.31 19.00 3.64
C TYR A 422 10.25 19.30 2.58
N SER A 423 9.15 19.89 3.02
CA SER A 423 8.08 20.27 2.11
C SER A 423 7.51 21.63 2.45
N ALA A 424 7.14 22.36 1.41
CA ALA A 424 6.36 23.59 1.51
C ALA A 424 5.14 23.47 0.61
N PHE A 425 4.00 23.93 1.09
CA PHE A 425 2.74 23.85 0.35
C PHE A 425 1.82 25.03 0.63
N VAL A 426 0.94 25.31 -0.31
CA VAL A 426 -0.15 26.27 -0.20
C VAL A 426 -1.41 25.62 -0.76
N LEU A 427 -2.48 25.71 0.01
CA LEU A 427 -3.82 25.37 -0.38
C LEU A 427 -4.69 26.61 -0.35
N SER A 428 -5.55 26.78 -1.35
CA SER A 428 -6.47 27.90 -1.45
C SER A 428 -7.87 27.44 -1.85
N GLU A 429 -8.87 28.15 -1.37
CA GLU A 429 -10.27 27.97 -1.76
C GLU A 429 -10.86 29.33 -2.14
N TRP A 430 -11.50 29.41 -3.30
CA TRP A 430 -12.16 30.62 -3.78
C TRP A 430 -13.62 30.35 -4.14
N LYS A 431 -14.53 31.18 -3.64
CA LYS A 431 -15.96 31.17 -3.93
C LYS A 431 -16.35 32.48 -4.62
N PRO A 432 -16.03 32.66 -5.92
CA PRO A 432 -16.29 33.92 -6.62
C PRO A 432 -17.77 34.30 -6.60
N ILE A 433 -18.65 33.31 -6.75
CA ILE A 433 -20.11 33.42 -6.63
C ILE A 433 -20.64 32.18 -5.89
N SER A 434 -21.87 32.23 -5.38
CA SER A 434 -22.45 31.15 -4.56
C SER A 434 -22.58 29.79 -5.27
N LYS A 435 -22.60 29.78 -6.61
CA LYS A 435 -22.69 28.56 -7.42
C LYS A 435 -21.34 27.93 -7.75
N ILE A 436 -20.24 28.65 -7.62
CA ILE A 436 -18.90 28.19 -8.04
C ILE A 436 -17.99 28.11 -6.84
N ARG A 437 -17.30 26.98 -6.70
CA ARG A 437 -16.18 26.81 -5.79
C ARG A 437 -14.96 26.40 -6.59
N LEU A 438 -13.81 26.93 -6.21
CA LEU A 438 -12.50 26.61 -6.78
C LEU A 438 -11.55 26.27 -5.65
N ILE A 439 -10.77 25.21 -5.83
CA ILE A 439 -9.66 24.80 -4.96
C ILE A 439 -8.40 24.82 -5.81
N GLY A 440 -7.33 25.40 -5.27
CA GLY A 440 -6.00 25.38 -5.88
C GLY A 440 -4.97 24.98 -4.83
N ALA A 441 -4.14 23.99 -5.13
CA ALA A 441 -3.11 23.46 -4.24
C ALA A 441 -1.78 23.31 -4.98
N VAL A 442 -0.69 23.66 -4.32
CA VAL A 442 0.68 23.42 -4.81
C VAL A 442 1.54 22.95 -3.64
N ARG A 443 2.38 21.94 -3.87
CA ARG A 443 3.33 21.40 -2.92
C ARG A 443 4.67 21.10 -3.60
N VAL A 444 5.77 21.40 -2.91
CA VAL A 444 7.11 21.00 -3.31
C VAL A 444 7.73 20.18 -2.20
N ASP A 445 8.27 19.01 -2.54
CA ASP A 445 8.97 18.10 -1.64
C ASP A 445 10.44 17.96 -2.07
N LYS A 446 11.35 17.94 -1.09
CA LYS A 446 12.78 17.62 -1.26
C LYS A 446 13.18 16.54 -0.27
N PHE A 447 13.83 15.48 -0.78
CA PHE A 447 14.38 14.37 0.00
C PHE A 447 15.90 14.47 0.01
N ASP A 448 16.58 14.22 1.12
CA ASP A 448 18.05 14.41 1.20
C ASP A 448 18.81 13.53 0.20
N PHE A 449 18.38 12.27 0.06
CA PHE A 449 18.99 11.22 -0.76
C PHE A 449 18.56 11.21 -2.23
N ASN A 450 17.89 12.26 -2.73
CA ASN A 450 17.57 12.37 -4.15
C ASN A 450 17.77 13.82 -4.61
N LYS A 451 18.51 14.06 -5.69
CA LYS A 451 18.80 15.43 -6.14
C LYS A 451 17.58 16.21 -6.66
N ASN A 452 16.52 15.52 -7.07
CA ASN A 452 15.37 16.14 -7.72
C ASN A 452 14.42 16.81 -6.71
N TYR A 453 13.71 17.84 -7.19
CA TYR A 453 12.56 18.42 -6.51
C TYR A 453 11.28 17.81 -7.06
N PHE A 454 10.34 17.50 -6.16
CA PHE A 454 9.07 16.86 -6.50
C PHE A 454 7.95 17.89 -6.37
N THR A 455 7.31 18.24 -7.49
CA THR A 455 6.27 19.27 -7.56
C THR A 455 4.91 18.65 -7.78
N ASN A 456 3.99 18.85 -6.85
CA ASN A 456 2.63 18.36 -6.89
C ASN A 456 1.67 19.56 -6.96
N TYR A 457 0.60 19.45 -7.75
CA TYR A 457 -0.41 20.50 -7.83
C TYR A 457 -1.80 19.93 -8.11
N GLU A 458 -2.81 20.72 -7.76
CA GLU A 458 -4.20 20.39 -7.99
C GLU A 458 -5.02 21.65 -8.22
N VAL A 459 -5.92 21.58 -9.19
CA VAL A 459 -7.00 22.56 -9.40
C VAL A 459 -8.30 21.79 -9.48
N ALA A 460 -9.25 22.12 -8.63
CA ALA A 460 -10.56 21.47 -8.61
C ALA A 460 -11.68 22.51 -8.51
N SER A 461 -12.83 22.20 -9.11
CA SER A 461 -13.98 23.10 -9.13
C SER A 461 -15.28 22.35 -8.93
N THR A 462 -16.25 23.03 -8.30
CA THR A 462 -17.66 22.63 -8.38
C THR A 462 -18.51 23.74 -8.97
N TYR A 463 -19.52 23.33 -9.72
CA TYR A 463 -20.59 24.19 -10.23
C TYR A 463 -21.95 23.64 -9.81
N ARG A 464 -22.66 24.39 -8.96
CA ARG A 464 -24.00 24.04 -8.49
C ARG A 464 -25.04 24.53 -9.48
N ILE A 465 -25.65 23.58 -10.20
CA ILE A 465 -26.78 23.85 -11.09
C ILE A 465 -28.01 24.24 -10.25
N ASN A 466 -28.32 23.42 -9.25
CA ASN A 466 -29.40 23.63 -8.28
C ASN A 466 -29.10 22.86 -6.97
N LYS A 467 -30.04 22.88 -6.01
CA LYS A 467 -29.88 22.24 -4.69
C LYS A 467 -29.56 20.73 -4.76
N ASN A 468 -30.00 20.09 -5.85
CA ASN A 468 -29.96 18.65 -6.01
C ASN A 468 -28.90 18.20 -7.03
N ASN A 469 -28.27 19.11 -7.78
CA ASN A 469 -27.38 18.78 -8.89
C ASN A 469 -26.09 19.60 -8.82
N LEU A 470 -24.96 18.89 -8.80
CA LEU A 470 -23.63 19.46 -8.74
C LEU A 470 -22.73 18.80 -9.79
N ILE A 471 -22.05 19.63 -10.59
CA ILE A 471 -20.97 19.18 -11.46
C ILE A 471 -19.65 19.50 -10.76
N ARG A 472 -18.67 18.60 -10.90
CA ARG A 472 -17.30 18.78 -10.43
C ARG A 472 -16.31 18.49 -11.54
N ALA A 473 -15.17 19.15 -11.49
CA ALA A 473 -14.04 18.85 -12.36
C ALA A 473 -12.72 19.08 -11.61
N SER A 474 -11.71 18.25 -11.86
CA SER A 474 -10.39 18.38 -11.26
C SER A 474 -9.29 18.07 -12.27
N TYR A 475 -8.16 18.75 -12.12
CA TYR A 475 -6.91 18.45 -12.79
C TYR A 475 -5.79 18.42 -11.76
N SER A 476 -5.10 17.30 -11.66
CA SER A 476 -4.09 17.09 -10.61
C SER A 476 -2.85 16.39 -11.13
N LYS A 477 -1.73 16.64 -10.45
CA LYS A 477 -0.43 15.98 -10.67
C LYS A 477 0.16 15.57 -9.33
N ALA A 478 0.58 14.32 -9.22
CA ALA A 478 1.34 13.83 -8.07
C ALA A 478 2.53 12.96 -8.47
N ASN A 479 3.53 12.93 -7.58
CA ASN A 479 4.73 12.12 -7.67
C ASN A 479 4.78 11.08 -6.54
N LYS A 480 5.24 9.86 -6.88
CA LYS A 480 5.73 8.89 -5.88
C LYS A 480 7.03 9.42 -5.27
N SER A 481 7.25 9.16 -3.99
CA SER A 481 8.47 9.53 -3.27
C SER A 481 9.52 8.42 -3.37
N PRO A 482 10.81 8.76 -3.22
CA PRO A 482 11.86 7.77 -3.08
C PRO A 482 11.76 7.02 -1.74
N PHE A 483 12.19 5.76 -1.72
CA PHE A 483 12.30 4.93 -0.50
C PHE A 483 13.71 4.38 -0.32
N PHE A 484 13.98 3.80 0.86
CA PHE A 484 15.30 3.27 1.19
C PHE A 484 15.69 2.12 0.27
N PHE A 485 14.72 1.24 -0.01
CA PHE A 485 14.94 0.04 -0.78
C PHE A 485 15.53 0.34 -2.16
N ASP A 486 14.83 1.08 -3.00
CA ASP A 486 15.23 1.38 -4.37
C ASP A 486 16.39 2.37 -4.47
N SER A 487 16.68 3.13 -3.40
CA SER A 487 17.81 4.07 -3.37
C SER A 487 19.10 3.46 -2.84
N TYR A 488 19.01 2.52 -1.89
CA TYR A 488 20.16 2.02 -1.13
C TYR A 488 20.37 0.51 -1.20
N LEU A 489 19.50 -0.25 -1.87
CA LEU A 489 19.65 -1.70 -2.03
C LEU A 489 21.07 -2.03 -2.48
N ASN A 490 21.73 -2.92 -1.73
CA ASN A 490 23.07 -3.37 -2.03
C ASN A 490 23.20 -4.85 -1.65
N SER A 491 23.16 -5.72 -2.65
CA SER A 491 23.28 -7.16 -2.46
C SER A 491 24.09 -7.81 -3.56
N SER A 492 24.67 -8.95 -3.25
CA SER A 492 25.43 -9.79 -4.18
C SER A 492 25.03 -11.26 -4.00
N MET A 493 24.96 -12.00 -5.09
CA MET A 493 24.75 -13.44 -5.08
C MET A 493 25.59 -14.09 -6.17
N VAL A 494 26.19 -15.23 -5.86
CA VAL A 494 26.89 -16.06 -6.85
C VAL A 494 26.09 -17.32 -7.07
N LEU A 495 25.61 -17.52 -8.30
CA LEU A 495 24.73 -18.63 -8.67
C LEU A 495 25.49 -19.68 -9.47
N ARG A 496 25.05 -20.93 -9.38
CA ARG A 496 25.49 -21.98 -10.30
C ARG A 496 24.47 -22.13 -11.42
N TYR A 497 24.83 -21.72 -12.64
CA TYR A 497 24.01 -22.01 -13.81
C TYR A 497 24.13 -23.49 -14.18
N GLN A 498 23.02 -24.21 -14.38
CA GLN A 498 23.04 -25.67 -14.58
C GLN A 498 22.73 -26.13 -16.02
N LYS A 499 22.20 -25.28 -16.90
CA LYS A 499 21.77 -25.71 -18.24
C LYS A 499 22.20 -24.72 -19.33
N VAL A 500 23.23 -25.08 -20.08
CA VAL A 500 23.54 -24.47 -21.38
C VAL A 500 23.39 -25.56 -22.44
N LYS A 501 22.72 -25.29 -23.55
CA LYS A 501 22.71 -26.21 -24.70
C LYS A 501 23.98 -25.96 -25.52
N ASP A 502 24.66 -27.01 -25.97
CA ASP A 502 25.76 -26.85 -26.92
C ASP A 502 25.28 -26.38 -28.30
N LEU A 503 26.23 -26.20 -29.23
CA LEU A 503 25.98 -25.79 -30.61
C LEU A 503 25.06 -26.76 -31.39
N ASN A 504 24.86 -27.99 -30.89
CA ASN A 504 23.97 -28.99 -31.48
C ASN A 504 22.60 -29.05 -30.78
N GLY A 505 22.38 -28.23 -29.76
CA GLY A 505 21.16 -28.21 -28.97
C GLY A 505 21.12 -29.25 -27.83
N GLU A 506 22.21 -29.99 -27.61
CA GLU A 506 22.30 -30.99 -26.54
C GLU A 506 22.63 -30.32 -25.20
N PRO A 507 22.03 -30.73 -24.07
CA PRO A 507 22.33 -30.14 -22.76
C PRO A 507 23.77 -30.43 -22.37
N VAL A 508 24.59 -29.39 -22.21
CA VAL A 508 25.93 -29.49 -21.63
C VAL A 508 25.91 -28.87 -20.25
N LEU A 509 26.37 -29.64 -19.26
CA LEU A 509 26.64 -29.13 -17.93
C LEU A 509 27.86 -28.20 -18.00
N ILE A 510 27.61 -26.89 -18.06
CA ILE A 510 28.64 -25.88 -17.86
C ILE A 510 28.32 -25.16 -16.57
N THR A 511 29.11 -25.43 -15.55
CA THR A 511 28.98 -24.85 -14.22
C THR A 511 29.91 -23.66 -14.10
N SER A 512 29.62 -22.56 -14.79
CA SER A 512 30.27 -21.29 -14.49
C SER A 512 29.49 -20.59 -13.37
N PRO A 513 30.16 -20.08 -12.33
CA PRO A 513 29.52 -19.16 -11.40
C PRO A 513 29.07 -17.90 -12.17
N VAL A 514 27.89 -17.40 -11.81
CA VAL A 514 27.37 -16.09 -12.26
C VAL A 514 27.34 -15.18 -11.04
N ASN A 515 28.14 -14.12 -11.06
CA ASN A 515 28.10 -13.08 -10.03
C ASN A 515 26.97 -12.11 -10.36
N ILE A 516 26.01 -11.93 -9.46
CA ILE A 516 24.89 -11.00 -9.64
C ILE A 516 24.93 -9.98 -8.51
N ASP A 517 25.16 -8.72 -8.86
CA ASP A 517 25.05 -7.59 -7.96
C ASP A 517 23.74 -6.87 -8.20
N VAL A 518 23.00 -6.53 -7.13
CA VAL A 518 21.79 -5.72 -7.20
C VAL A 518 22.03 -4.42 -6.45
N LYS A 519 21.95 -3.30 -7.16
CA LYS A 519 22.30 -1.97 -6.65
C LYS A 519 21.13 -0.99 -6.85
N GLY A 520 20.77 -0.30 -5.77
CA GLY A 520 19.82 0.80 -5.77
C GLY A 520 20.42 2.07 -6.38
N GLN A 521 19.57 3.06 -6.65
CA GLN A 521 19.96 4.30 -7.31
C GLN A 521 19.26 5.52 -6.69
N GLU A 522 20.03 6.44 -6.11
CA GLU A 522 19.54 7.60 -5.35
C GLU A 522 18.78 8.64 -6.20
N ASP A 523 19.12 8.77 -7.48
CA ASP A 523 18.73 9.92 -8.33
C ASP A 523 17.60 9.63 -9.34
N LEU A 524 16.81 8.59 -9.09
CA LEU A 524 15.72 8.17 -9.96
C LEU A 524 14.63 9.24 -10.06
N LYS A 525 13.97 9.29 -11.23
CA LYS A 525 12.69 9.99 -11.40
C LYS A 525 11.57 9.03 -11.04
N TYR A 526 10.68 9.43 -10.16
CA TYR A 526 9.64 8.52 -9.69
C TYR A 526 8.35 8.60 -10.52
N PRO A 527 7.54 7.53 -10.52
CA PRO A 527 6.23 7.50 -11.14
C PRO A 527 5.44 8.77 -10.87
N THR A 528 5.02 9.42 -11.95
CA THR A 528 4.31 10.70 -11.91
C THR A 528 2.98 10.53 -12.62
N ILE A 529 1.88 10.77 -11.92
CA ILE A 529 0.53 10.69 -12.47
C ILE A 529 0.00 12.11 -12.68
N THR A 530 -0.56 12.35 -13.86
CA THR A 530 -1.44 13.51 -14.14
C THR A 530 -2.84 12.99 -14.43
N ASN A 531 -3.85 13.60 -13.83
CA ASN A 531 -5.23 13.14 -13.94
C ASN A 531 -6.20 14.28 -14.21
N PHE A 532 -7.26 13.97 -14.94
CA PHE A 532 -8.42 14.81 -15.13
C PHE A 532 -9.67 14.02 -14.73
N ASP A 533 -10.49 14.56 -13.83
CA ASP A 533 -11.81 14.00 -13.50
C ASP A 533 -12.91 14.99 -13.86
N ILE A 534 -14.06 14.45 -14.30
CA ILE A 534 -15.35 15.15 -14.33
C ILE A 534 -16.34 14.27 -13.59
N GLY A 535 -17.17 14.87 -12.74
CA GLY A 535 -18.24 14.12 -12.08
C GLY A 535 -19.55 14.89 -11.97
N TRP A 536 -20.62 14.15 -11.78
CA TRP A 536 -21.96 14.66 -11.57
C TRP A 536 -22.59 13.96 -10.36
N ARG A 537 -22.95 14.74 -9.34
CA ARG A 537 -23.72 14.27 -8.20
C ARG A 537 -25.15 14.79 -8.31
N THR A 538 -26.10 13.89 -8.16
CA THR A 538 -27.52 14.23 -8.16
C THR A 538 -28.30 13.54 -7.05
N LYS A 539 -29.22 14.28 -6.42
CA LYS A 539 -30.27 13.78 -5.53
C LYS A 539 -31.59 13.86 -6.28
N PHE A 540 -32.04 12.75 -6.87
CA PHE A 540 -33.31 12.72 -7.61
C PHE A 540 -34.49 13.00 -6.67
N ASN A 541 -34.43 12.50 -5.44
CA ASN A 541 -35.34 12.80 -4.33
C ASN A 541 -34.61 12.54 -2.99
N SER A 542 -35.33 12.55 -1.86
CA SER A 542 -34.75 12.29 -0.53
C SER A 542 -34.18 10.88 -0.35
N ASN A 543 -34.59 9.94 -1.20
CA ASN A 543 -34.31 8.52 -1.04
C ASN A 543 -33.37 7.98 -2.12
N LEU A 544 -33.18 8.68 -3.24
CA LEU A 544 -32.41 8.21 -4.39
C LEU A 544 -31.35 9.25 -4.77
N SER A 545 -30.08 8.83 -4.76
CA SER A 545 -28.95 9.65 -5.19
C SER A 545 -27.98 8.87 -6.06
N LEU A 546 -27.31 9.59 -6.95
CA LEU A 546 -26.30 9.07 -7.87
C LEU A 546 -25.06 9.97 -7.83
N ASP A 547 -23.89 9.35 -7.74
CA ASP A 547 -22.59 9.97 -8.04
C ASP A 547 -22.00 9.24 -9.25
N LEU A 548 -21.71 9.98 -10.32
CA LEU A 548 -21.07 9.50 -11.53
C LEU A 548 -19.73 10.24 -11.71
N GLU A 549 -18.68 9.51 -12.10
CA GLU A 549 -17.38 10.08 -12.43
C GLU A 549 -16.81 9.51 -13.73
N LEU A 550 -16.18 10.37 -14.51
CA LEU A 550 -15.33 10.03 -15.64
C LEU A 550 -13.92 10.48 -15.32
N PHE A 551 -12.93 9.64 -15.57
CA PHE A 551 -11.54 9.98 -15.31
C PHE A 551 -10.64 9.61 -16.48
N HIS A 552 -9.60 10.42 -16.67
CA HIS A 552 -8.52 10.17 -17.59
C HIS A 552 -7.20 10.51 -16.92
N SER A 553 -6.29 9.54 -16.81
CA SER A 553 -4.96 9.80 -16.27
C SER A 553 -3.84 9.31 -17.19
N LYS A 554 -2.66 9.86 -16.95
CA LYS A 554 -1.43 9.52 -17.64
C LYS A 554 -0.31 9.34 -16.62
N VAL A 555 0.47 8.29 -16.77
CA VAL A 555 1.61 7.96 -15.92
C VAL A 555 2.89 7.93 -16.74
N LYS A 556 3.97 8.40 -16.15
CA LYS A 556 5.32 8.39 -16.72
C LYS A 556 6.37 8.17 -15.63
N ASN A 557 7.62 7.98 -16.06
CA ASN A 557 8.77 7.75 -15.19
C ASN A 557 8.61 6.47 -14.37
N PHE A 558 8.18 5.38 -15.01
CA PHE A 558 8.25 4.09 -14.35
C PHE A 558 9.70 3.73 -14.07
N VAL A 559 9.89 2.98 -12.99
CA VAL A 559 11.19 2.52 -12.51
C VAL A 559 11.12 1.00 -12.39
N ASN A 560 12.08 0.30 -12.97
CA ASN A 560 12.24 -1.15 -12.80
C ASN A 560 13.73 -1.52 -12.84
N PRO A 561 14.15 -2.70 -12.34
CA PRO A 561 15.51 -3.17 -12.56
C PRO A 561 15.77 -3.49 -14.05
N ASN A 562 16.96 -3.17 -14.52
CA ASN A 562 17.58 -3.64 -15.76
C ASN A 562 18.77 -4.52 -15.40
N VAL A 563 19.08 -5.52 -16.22
CA VAL A 563 20.24 -6.40 -15.99
C VAL A 563 21.26 -6.22 -17.09
N TYR A 564 22.51 -6.03 -16.67
CA TYR A 564 23.66 -5.84 -17.53
C TYR A 564 24.59 -7.03 -17.36
N TYR A 565 24.66 -7.90 -18.36
CA TYR A 565 25.59 -9.03 -18.37
C TYR A 565 26.89 -8.66 -19.08
N LEU A 566 27.99 -9.07 -18.45
CA LEU A 566 29.27 -9.26 -19.09
C LEU A 566 29.49 -10.77 -19.23
N LEU A 567 29.42 -11.26 -20.46
CA LEU A 567 29.63 -12.66 -20.80
C LEU A 567 31.04 -12.86 -21.36
N GLU A 568 31.82 -13.76 -20.74
CA GLU A 568 33.11 -14.19 -21.24
C GLU A 568 33.02 -15.62 -21.79
N SER A 569 33.31 -15.80 -23.07
CA SER A 569 33.32 -17.10 -23.76
C SER A 569 34.73 -17.43 -24.24
N ALA A 570 35.12 -18.70 -24.19
CA ALA A 570 36.40 -19.17 -24.72
C ALA A 570 36.18 -20.14 -25.87
N HIS A 571 36.92 -19.97 -26.96
CA HIS A 571 36.80 -20.75 -28.18
C HIS A 571 38.16 -21.36 -28.53
N GLN A 572 38.19 -22.68 -28.71
CA GLN A 572 39.36 -23.39 -29.21
C GLN A 572 39.39 -23.33 -30.73
N LEU A 573 40.53 -22.89 -31.27
CA LEU A 573 40.77 -22.78 -32.71
C LEU A 573 41.49 -24.02 -33.25
N SER A 574 41.24 -24.37 -34.51
CA SER A 574 42.00 -25.39 -35.25
C SER A 574 43.36 -24.86 -35.66
N ASP A 575 44.24 -25.72 -36.18
CA ASP A 575 45.48 -25.30 -36.87
C ASP A 575 45.22 -24.36 -38.06
N GLN A 576 43.99 -24.37 -38.59
CA GLN A 576 43.56 -23.56 -39.73
C GLN A 576 42.81 -22.28 -39.28
N GLY A 577 42.65 -22.06 -37.97
CA GLY A 577 41.99 -20.87 -37.40
C GLY A 577 40.46 -20.96 -37.32
N GLU A 578 39.87 -22.13 -37.52
CA GLU A 578 38.43 -22.34 -37.39
C GLU A 578 38.04 -22.67 -35.94
N ILE A 579 36.86 -22.24 -35.47
CA ILE A 579 36.36 -22.60 -34.14
C ILE A 579 36.00 -24.10 -34.14
N VAL A 580 36.74 -24.90 -33.37
CA VAL A 580 36.54 -26.35 -33.23
C VAL A 580 35.68 -26.67 -32.01
N TRP A 581 35.79 -25.84 -30.97
CA TRP A 581 35.06 -26.01 -29.73
C TRP A 581 34.82 -24.67 -29.06
N THR A 582 33.67 -24.49 -28.44
CA THR A 582 33.30 -23.28 -27.70
C THR A 582 32.93 -23.69 -26.28
N ILE A 583 33.56 -23.07 -25.29
CA ILE A 583 33.01 -22.95 -23.94
C ILE A 583 32.14 -21.70 -23.95
N PRO A 584 30.80 -21.84 -24.04
CA PRO A 584 29.93 -20.69 -24.22
C PRO A 584 30.00 -19.67 -23.09
N ILE A 585 30.35 -20.03 -21.84
CA ILE A 585 30.53 -19.08 -20.71
C ILE A 585 31.58 -19.62 -19.73
N VAL A 586 32.68 -18.89 -19.53
CA VAL A 586 33.78 -19.23 -18.59
C VAL A 586 33.66 -18.44 -17.29
N GLU A 587 33.21 -17.19 -17.37
CA GLU A 587 32.86 -16.32 -16.24
C GLU A 587 31.72 -15.40 -16.68
N SER A 588 30.83 -15.05 -15.76
CA SER A 588 29.78 -14.07 -16.04
C SER A 588 29.50 -13.20 -14.83
N HIS A 589 29.40 -11.90 -15.10
CA HIS A 589 29.02 -10.90 -14.12
C HIS A 589 27.75 -10.19 -14.59
N ALA A 590 26.81 -9.98 -13.68
CA ALA A 590 25.55 -9.31 -13.94
C ALA A 590 25.35 -8.19 -12.92
N ASP A 591 25.15 -6.96 -13.40
CA ASP A 591 24.69 -5.85 -12.57
C ASP A 591 23.20 -5.61 -12.79
N VAL A 592 22.43 -5.61 -11.71
CA VAL A 592 21.00 -5.29 -11.69
C VAL A 592 20.83 -3.87 -11.15
N LEU A 593 20.44 -2.94 -12.03
CA LEU A 593 20.33 -1.51 -11.72
C LEU A 593 18.89 -1.04 -11.89
N PHE A 594 18.38 -0.27 -10.91
CA PHE A 594 17.05 0.34 -11.03
C PHE A 594 17.11 1.56 -11.94
N GLU A 595 16.29 1.60 -12.99
CA GLU A 595 16.38 2.67 -14.00
C GLU A 595 15.02 3.20 -14.42
N ASN A 596 15.05 4.40 -15.03
CA ASN A 596 13.86 5.01 -15.61
C ASN A 596 13.53 4.46 -16.99
N TYR A 597 12.35 3.88 -17.14
CA TYR A 597 11.87 3.38 -18.42
C TYR A 597 11.09 4.43 -19.21
N ASN A 598 11.25 4.40 -20.54
CA ASN A 598 10.44 5.19 -21.46
C ASN A 598 9.09 4.50 -21.76
N VAL A 599 8.40 4.06 -20.70
CA VAL A 599 7.02 3.55 -20.75
C VAL A 599 6.09 4.62 -20.19
N ARG A 600 4.91 4.73 -20.80
CA ARG A 600 3.83 5.61 -20.36
C ARG A 600 2.54 4.83 -20.33
N ALA A 601 1.74 5.05 -19.29
CA ALA A 601 0.40 4.50 -19.21
C ALA A 601 -0.61 5.63 -19.45
N LYS A 602 -1.70 5.35 -20.17
CA LYS A 602 -2.89 6.20 -20.23
C LYS A 602 -4.05 5.36 -19.74
N GLN A 603 -4.89 5.92 -18.90
CA GLN A 603 -6.09 5.25 -18.44
C GLN A 603 -7.31 6.09 -18.73
N PHE A 604 -8.41 5.42 -19.05
CA PHE A 604 -9.74 5.99 -19.04
C PHE A 604 -10.64 5.12 -18.18
N GLY A 605 -11.59 5.72 -17.48
CA GLY A 605 -12.60 4.95 -16.76
C GLY A 605 -13.81 5.76 -16.32
N VAL A 606 -14.82 5.00 -15.88
CA VAL A 606 -16.11 5.48 -15.41
C VAL A 606 -16.42 4.84 -14.07
N GLY A 607 -16.70 5.65 -13.06
CA GLY A 607 -17.16 5.19 -11.74
C GLY A 607 -18.59 5.63 -11.48
N PHE A 608 -19.34 4.82 -10.73
CA PHE A 608 -20.66 5.22 -10.24
C PHE A 608 -20.92 4.74 -8.81
N THR A 609 -21.81 5.43 -8.11
CA THR A 609 -22.43 5.00 -6.86
C THR A 609 -23.89 5.45 -6.83
N LEU A 610 -24.81 4.50 -6.69
CA LEU A 610 -26.25 4.70 -6.56
C LEU A 610 -26.67 4.30 -5.15
N ASN A 611 -27.24 5.24 -4.40
CA ASN A 611 -27.84 4.97 -3.10
C ASN A 611 -29.35 5.07 -3.20
N TYR A 612 -30.06 4.05 -2.73
CA TYR A 612 -31.51 3.99 -2.73
C TYR A 612 -32.10 3.53 -1.39
N GLU A 613 -32.82 4.41 -0.72
CA GLU A 613 -33.65 4.12 0.44
C GLU A 613 -35.07 3.77 -0.01
N ILE A 614 -35.30 2.50 -0.37
CA ILE A 614 -36.60 2.01 -0.84
C ILE A 614 -37.71 2.36 0.16
N ASN A 615 -37.42 2.14 1.43
CA ASN A 615 -38.23 2.57 2.56
C ASN A 615 -37.35 2.65 3.83
N LYS A 616 -37.95 2.99 4.98
CA LYS A 616 -37.21 3.11 6.26
C LYS A 616 -36.53 1.80 6.71
N GLN A 617 -36.99 0.65 6.23
CA GLN A 617 -36.49 -0.67 6.61
C GLN A 617 -35.47 -1.19 5.61
N PHE A 618 -35.58 -0.83 4.33
CA PHE A 618 -34.75 -1.39 3.26
C PHE A 618 -33.91 -0.31 2.56
N LYS A 619 -32.59 -0.48 2.63
CA LYS A 619 -31.60 0.37 1.96
C LYS A 619 -30.76 -0.46 1.00
N ALA A 620 -30.45 0.11 -0.15
CA ALA A 620 -29.61 -0.47 -1.17
C ALA A 620 -28.54 0.52 -1.62
N LYS A 621 -27.33 0.02 -1.84
CA LYS A 621 -26.22 0.73 -2.46
C LYS A 621 -25.68 -0.16 -3.58
N LEU A 622 -25.50 0.43 -4.76
CA LEU A 622 -24.85 -0.18 -5.91
C LEU A 622 -23.70 0.70 -6.34
N PHE A 623 -22.54 0.14 -6.66
CA PHE A 623 -21.38 0.91 -7.08
C PHE A 623 -20.50 0.09 -8.01
N GLY A 624 -19.71 0.76 -8.82
CA GLY A 624 -18.78 0.09 -9.72
C GLY A 624 -17.85 1.04 -10.42
N THR A 625 -16.83 0.47 -11.03
CA THR A 625 -15.83 1.15 -11.82
C THR A 625 -15.48 0.29 -13.01
N TYR A 626 -15.60 0.86 -14.19
CA TYR A 626 -15.04 0.32 -15.42
C TYR A 626 -13.81 1.14 -15.80
N GLN A 627 -12.75 0.49 -16.24
CA GLN A 627 -11.51 1.16 -16.63
C GLN A 627 -10.77 0.37 -17.71
N HIS A 628 -9.90 1.08 -18.42
CA HIS A 628 -9.02 0.51 -19.42
C HIS A 628 -7.70 1.29 -19.45
N THR A 629 -6.57 0.58 -19.54
CA THR A 629 -5.23 1.15 -19.51
C THR A 629 -4.47 0.82 -20.79
N ASP A 630 -4.05 1.86 -21.52
CA ASP A 630 -3.13 1.73 -22.64
C ASP A 630 -1.70 1.97 -22.17
N LEU A 631 -0.83 0.98 -22.33
CA LEU A 631 0.61 1.16 -22.22
C LEU A 631 1.20 1.62 -23.57
N LEU A 632 2.19 2.51 -23.53
CA LEU A 632 2.90 3.05 -24.69
C LEU A 632 4.41 3.04 -24.42
N GLY A 633 5.22 2.70 -25.41
CA GLY A 633 6.67 2.56 -25.28
C GLY A 633 7.13 1.12 -25.56
N ASN A 634 8.40 0.81 -25.26
CA ASN A 634 8.90 -0.56 -25.32
C ASN A 634 8.31 -1.36 -24.15
N LYS A 635 7.48 -2.36 -24.44
CA LYS A 635 6.78 -3.17 -23.44
C LYS A 635 7.40 -4.54 -23.26
N ASP A 636 8.21 -4.96 -24.23
CA ASP A 636 8.67 -6.33 -24.32
C ASP A 636 10.09 -6.45 -23.77
N ILE A 637 10.41 -7.68 -23.41
CA ILE A 637 11.77 -8.06 -23.08
C ILE A 637 12.62 -7.88 -24.33
N SER A 638 13.78 -7.23 -24.19
CA SER A 638 14.67 -6.96 -25.31
C SER A 638 16.12 -7.21 -24.93
N PHE A 639 16.87 -7.76 -25.88
CA PHE A 639 18.30 -8.01 -25.75
C PHE A 639 19.04 -7.00 -26.63
N GLU A 640 19.96 -6.26 -26.04
CA GLU A 640 20.82 -5.32 -26.76
C GLU A 640 22.28 -5.68 -26.51
N THR A 641 22.95 -6.18 -27.54
CA THR A 641 24.40 -6.39 -27.50
C THR A 641 25.08 -5.07 -27.84
N THR A 642 25.79 -4.49 -26.89
CA THR A 642 26.36 -3.15 -27.03
C THR A 642 27.80 -3.18 -27.51
N ASP A 643 28.59 -4.15 -27.07
CA ASP A 643 29.99 -4.31 -27.45
C ASP A 643 30.41 -5.79 -27.44
N THR A 644 31.14 -6.21 -28.47
CA THR A 644 31.84 -7.50 -28.49
C THR A 644 33.31 -7.23 -28.78
N SER A 645 34.19 -7.67 -27.88
CA SER A 645 35.63 -7.58 -28.06
C SER A 645 36.27 -8.97 -28.04
N ILE A 646 37.41 -9.10 -28.71
CA ILE A 646 38.10 -10.37 -28.90
C ILE A 646 39.51 -10.24 -28.33
N GLY A 647 39.87 -11.13 -27.41
CA GLY A 647 41.20 -11.31 -26.88
C GLY A 647 41.81 -12.63 -27.35
N ALA A 648 43.14 -12.65 -27.54
CA ALA A 648 43.88 -13.89 -27.80
C ALA A 648 44.93 -14.08 -26.69
N ILE A 649 44.96 -15.25 -26.06
CA ILE A 649 46.01 -15.59 -25.09
C ILE A 649 47.19 -16.16 -25.88
N ASN A 650 48.27 -15.38 -26.01
CA ASN A 650 49.44 -15.78 -26.78
C ASN A 650 50.10 -17.04 -26.21
N GLY A 651 50.03 -18.13 -26.97
CA GLY A 651 50.70 -19.41 -26.67
C GLY A 651 49.81 -20.62 -26.90
N ASP A 652 48.51 -20.46 -26.66
CA ASP A 652 47.50 -21.51 -26.83
C ASP A 652 46.47 -21.07 -27.88
N LYS A 653 45.93 -22.01 -28.67
CA LYS A 653 44.91 -21.76 -29.71
C LYS A 653 43.53 -21.42 -29.11
N ILE A 654 43.48 -20.51 -28.16
CA ILE A 654 42.27 -20.14 -27.42
C ILE A 654 41.97 -18.66 -27.68
N LEU A 655 40.81 -18.43 -28.27
CA LEU A 655 40.22 -17.13 -28.52
C LEU A 655 39.22 -16.83 -27.41
N THR A 656 39.34 -15.70 -26.72
CA THR A 656 38.37 -15.26 -25.72
C THR A 656 37.52 -14.14 -26.31
N THR A 657 36.20 -14.21 -26.16
CA THR A 657 35.29 -13.12 -26.54
C THR A 657 34.61 -12.57 -25.30
N TYR A 658 34.61 -11.25 -25.18
CA TYR A 658 33.86 -10.52 -24.17
C TYR A 658 32.66 -9.87 -24.84
N THR A 659 31.45 -10.19 -24.37
CA THR A 659 30.21 -9.64 -24.90
C THR A 659 29.46 -8.90 -23.80
N ASN A 660 29.24 -7.60 -24.01
CA ASN A 660 28.34 -6.81 -23.19
C ASN A 660 26.92 -6.98 -23.71
N LEU A 661 26.08 -7.58 -22.88
CA LEU A 661 24.68 -7.83 -23.17
C LEU A 661 23.81 -7.09 -22.16
N THR A 662 23.06 -6.09 -22.63
CA THR A 662 22.01 -5.48 -21.85
C THR A 662 20.72 -6.27 -22.07
N VAL A 663 20.12 -6.76 -21.00
CA VAL A 663 18.83 -7.44 -21.06
C VAL A 663 17.80 -6.62 -20.30
N ASN A 664 16.86 -6.08 -21.05
CA ASN A 664 15.64 -5.55 -20.47
C ASN A 664 14.72 -6.73 -20.19
N PHE A 665 14.71 -7.17 -18.94
CA PHE A 665 13.85 -8.23 -18.44
C PHE A 665 12.45 -7.76 -18.04
N THR A 666 12.12 -6.49 -18.27
CA THR A 666 10.83 -5.97 -17.83
C THR A 666 9.81 -6.09 -18.94
N GLN A 667 8.90 -7.07 -18.81
CA GLN A 667 7.65 -7.00 -19.53
C GLN A 667 6.66 -6.06 -18.83
N TRP A 668 6.04 -5.17 -19.60
CA TRP A 668 5.02 -4.24 -19.15
C TRP A 668 3.64 -4.68 -19.63
N SER A 669 2.67 -4.77 -18.72
CA SER A 669 1.29 -5.16 -19.04
C SER A 669 0.31 -4.53 -18.07
N ASP A 670 -0.90 -4.25 -18.52
CA ASP A 670 -2.02 -3.83 -17.67
C ASP A 670 -2.92 -5.00 -17.24
N GLU A 671 -2.58 -6.23 -17.63
CA GLU A 671 -3.40 -7.43 -17.40
C GLU A 671 -3.58 -7.80 -15.93
N ALA A 672 -2.72 -7.32 -15.02
CA ALA A 672 -2.89 -7.49 -13.57
C ALA A 672 -4.09 -6.69 -13.02
N THR A 673 -4.59 -5.73 -13.79
CA THR A 673 -5.69 -4.86 -13.40
C THR A 673 -7.03 -5.36 -13.95
N PRO A 674 -8.06 -5.58 -13.12
CA PRO A 674 -9.40 -5.87 -13.63
C PRO A 674 -10.00 -4.65 -14.35
N SER A 675 -10.62 -4.91 -15.50
CA SER A 675 -11.34 -3.91 -16.31
C SER A 675 -12.63 -3.43 -15.65
N PHE A 676 -13.31 -4.28 -14.87
CA PHE A 676 -14.48 -3.92 -14.08
C PHE A 676 -14.34 -4.42 -12.66
N PHE A 677 -14.72 -3.60 -11.69
CA PHE A 677 -14.88 -4.01 -10.31
C PHE A 677 -15.90 -3.11 -9.59
N GLY A 678 -16.60 -3.66 -8.59
CA GLY A 678 -17.70 -2.97 -7.95
C GLY A 678 -18.45 -3.86 -6.98
N GLY A 679 -19.63 -3.45 -6.58
CA GLY A 679 -20.38 -4.22 -5.60
C GLY A 679 -21.73 -3.65 -5.24
N PHE A 680 -22.31 -4.29 -4.24
CA PHE A 680 -23.59 -3.90 -3.67
C PHE A 680 -23.58 -4.06 -2.15
N LEU A 681 -24.44 -3.30 -1.49
CA LEU A 681 -24.80 -3.47 -0.09
C LEU A 681 -26.32 -3.34 0.03
N LEU A 682 -26.96 -4.40 0.50
CA LEU A 682 -28.39 -4.45 0.80
C LEU A 682 -28.56 -4.62 2.30
N ASN A 683 -29.45 -3.83 2.88
CA ASN A 683 -29.70 -3.85 4.31
C ASN A 683 -31.20 -3.78 4.59
N TYR A 684 -31.71 -4.77 5.32
CA TYR A 684 -33.11 -4.91 5.69
C TYR A 684 -33.28 -4.98 7.22
N ASN A 685 -34.02 -4.01 7.77
CA ASN A 685 -34.34 -3.85 9.17
C ASN A 685 -35.85 -4.00 9.41
N PRO A 686 -36.40 -5.23 9.45
CA PRO A 686 -37.85 -5.44 9.62
C PRO A 686 -38.38 -4.84 10.93
N ASN A 687 -37.55 -4.79 11.97
CA ASN A 687 -37.90 -4.22 13.26
C ASN A 687 -36.63 -3.76 14.01
N LYS A 688 -36.80 -3.27 15.24
CA LYS A 688 -35.69 -2.77 16.07
C LYS A 688 -34.76 -3.88 16.61
N LYS A 689 -35.11 -5.15 16.47
CA LYS A 689 -34.33 -6.30 16.97
C LYS A 689 -33.52 -6.99 15.88
N TRP A 690 -34.08 -7.16 14.70
CA TRP A 690 -33.46 -7.90 13.60
C TRP A 690 -32.90 -6.96 12.54
N ASN A 691 -31.69 -7.25 12.10
CA ASN A 691 -31.04 -6.66 10.94
C ASN A 691 -30.51 -7.80 10.05
N PHE A 692 -30.84 -7.75 8.78
CA PHE A 692 -30.34 -8.65 7.75
C PHE A 692 -29.58 -7.81 6.74
N SER A 693 -28.33 -8.14 6.51
CA SER A 693 -27.48 -7.44 5.57
C SER A 693 -26.77 -8.41 4.65
N THR A 694 -26.54 -7.97 3.43
CA THR A 694 -25.74 -8.71 2.48
C THR A 694 -24.98 -7.75 1.57
N ASN A 695 -23.73 -8.08 1.30
CA ASN A 695 -22.88 -7.30 0.42
C ASN A 695 -22.11 -8.22 -0.52
N GLY A 696 -21.93 -7.76 -1.76
CA GLY A 696 -21.17 -8.45 -2.78
C GLY A 696 -20.08 -7.53 -3.34
N TYR A 697 -18.93 -8.11 -3.68
CA TYR A 697 -17.87 -7.44 -4.43
C TYR A 697 -17.53 -8.27 -5.66
N ILE A 698 -17.51 -7.65 -6.82
CA ILE A 698 -17.39 -8.28 -8.14
C ILE A 698 -16.16 -7.69 -8.81
N TYR A 699 -15.39 -8.53 -9.51
CA TYR A 699 -14.30 -8.10 -10.38
C TYR A 699 -14.25 -8.97 -11.65
N SER A 700 -13.83 -8.37 -12.77
CA SER A 700 -13.56 -9.08 -14.03
C SER A 700 -12.30 -9.93 -13.91
N ASN A 701 -12.04 -10.79 -14.90
CA ASN A 701 -10.79 -11.53 -14.99
C ASN A 701 -9.58 -10.59 -15.13
N TYR A 702 -8.43 -11.07 -14.68
CA TYR A 702 -7.11 -10.43 -14.76
C TYR A 702 -6.04 -11.51 -14.58
N LYS A 703 -4.78 -11.18 -14.81
CA LYS A 703 -3.69 -12.15 -14.88
C LYS A 703 -2.46 -11.64 -14.14
N TYR A 704 -1.82 -12.51 -13.37
CA TYR A 704 -0.47 -12.29 -12.89
C TYR A 704 0.50 -13.03 -13.80
N ALA A 705 1.68 -12.43 -13.99
CA ALA A 705 2.78 -13.07 -14.68
C ALA A 705 4.07 -12.84 -13.90
N ARG A 706 5.01 -13.74 -14.11
CA ARG A 706 6.38 -13.66 -13.67
C ARG A 706 7.25 -14.26 -14.76
N ASP A 707 8.31 -13.56 -15.13
CA ASP A 707 9.33 -14.12 -16.00
C ASP A 707 10.47 -14.72 -15.14
N ASN A 708 10.80 -15.99 -15.37
CA ASN A 708 11.91 -16.68 -14.69
C ASN A 708 13.22 -16.30 -15.38
N TYR A 709 13.79 -15.15 -15.00
CA TYR A 709 14.93 -14.54 -15.69
C TYR A 709 16.18 -15.42 -15.85
N TYR A 710 16.43 -16.31 -14.89
CA TYR A 710 17.53 -17.25 -14.97
C TYR A 710 17.28 -18.40 -15.97
N GLU A 711 16.07 -18.53 -16.52
CA GLU A 711 15.77 -19.45 -17.62
C GLU A 711 15.87 -18.73 -18.98
N ILE A 712 15.84 -17.40 -19.00
CA ILE A 712 15.88 -16.59 -20.21
C ILE A 712 17.33 -16.46 -20.69
N THR A 713 17.61 -17.02 -21.87
CA THR A 713 18.95 -17.01 -22.47
C THR A 713 18.99 -16.31 -23.83
N ASN A 714 17.85 -16.18 -24.49
CA ASN A 714 17.69 -15.52 -25.78
C ASN A 714 16.21 -15.14 -25.99
N GLU A 715 15.90 -14.51 -27.12
CA GLU A 715 14.52 -14.12 -27.45
C GLU A 715 13.58 -15.32 -27.63
N ASP A 716 14.10 -16.45 -28.12
CA ASP A 716 13.29 -17.63 -28.46
C ASP A 716 12.72 -18.34 -27.22
N ASN A 717 13.36 -18.22 -26.05
CA ASN A 717 12.96 -18.92 -24.83
C ASN A 717 12.25 -18.04 -23.79
N ILE A 718 11.94 -16.78 -24.11
CA ILE A 718 11.22 -15.86 -23.21
C ILE A 718 9.87 -16.44 -22.79
N LEU A 719 9.09 -16.98 -23.74
CA LEU A 719 7.77 -17.52 -23.46
C LEU A 719 7.83 -18.78 -22.60
N ASP A 720 8.84 -19.62 -22.83
CA ASP A 720 9.06 -20.84 -22.05
C ASP A 720 9.39 -20.51 -20.59
N ALA A 721 10.15 -19.44 -20.35
CA ALA A 721 10.52 -18.94 -19.03
C ALA A 721 9.38 -18.21 -18.29
N ARG A 722 8.24 -17.97 -18.95
CA ARG A 722 7.13 -17.25 -18.33
C ARG A 722 6.23 -18.17 -17.53
N THR A 723 5.92 -17.74 -16.31
CA THR A 723 4.89 -18.32 -15.46
C THR A 723 3.72 -17.34 -15.36
N GLU A 724 2.52 -17.78 -15.76
CA GLU A 724 1.31 -16.96 -15.69
C GLU A 724 0.25 -17.62 -14.81
N MET A 725 -0.60 -16.79 -14.20
CA MET A 725 -1.75 -17.24 -13.43
C MET A 725 -2.96 -16.36 -13.75
N ASP A 726 -3.97 -16.99 -14.35
CA ASP A 726 -5.26 -16.37 -14.58
C ASP A 726 -6.09 -16.33 -13.29
N ILE A 727 -6.61 -15.15 -12.97
CA ILE A 727 -7.62 -14.95 -11.95
C ILE A 727 -8.96 -14.75 -12.65
N ASN A 728 -9.84 -15.72 -12.51
CA ASN A 728 -11.17 -15.70 -13.12
C ASN A 728 -12.06 -14.63 -12.47
N ALA A 729 -13.00 -14.09 -13.27
CA ALA A 729 -14.01 -13.18 -12.74
C ALA A 729 -14.80 -13.86 -11.60
N ASN A 730 -15.02 -13.14 -10.50
CA ASN A 730 -15.67 -13.71 -9.33
C ASN A 730 -16.53 -12.70 -8.57
N VAL A 731 -17.40 -13.22 -7.69
CA VAL A 731 -18.24 -12.48 -6.78
C VAL A 731 -17.96 -12.94 -5.34
N ILE A 732 -17.37 -12.06 -4.54
CA ILE A 732 -17.21 -12.25 -3.10
C ILE A 732 -18.52 -11.86 -2.43
N TRP A 733 -19.31 -12.85 -2.02
CA TRP A 733 -20.62 -12.61 -1.42
C TRP A 733 -20.63 -12.89 0.08
N ASN A 734 -20.95 -11.86 0.86
CA ASN A 734 -21.12 -11.94 2.31
C ASN A 734 -22.58 -11.73 2.73
N ALA A 735 -22.98 -12.36 3.81
CA ALA A 735 -24.26 -12.16 4.47
C ALA A 735 -24.08 -12.06 5.98
N LYS A 736 -24.78 -11.14 6.63
CA LYS A 736 -24.74 -10.96 8.08
C LYS A 736 -26.13 -10.76 8.63
N THR A 737 -26.47 -11.56 9.63
CA THR A 737 -27.69 -11.43 10.42
C THR A 737 -27.32 -10.98 11.81
N THR A 738 -27.97 -9.92 12.29
CA THR A 738 -27.75 -9.36 13.62
C THR A 738 -29.04 -9.36 14.41
N TYR A 739 -28.98 -9.83 15.66
CA TYR A 739 -30.08 -9.84 16.60
C TYR A 739 -29.74 -9.05 17.86
N LYS A 740 -30.53 -8.03 18.16
CA LYS A 740 -30.41 -7.21 19.35
C LYS A 740 -31.22 -7.83 20.50
N ILE A 741 -30.50 -8.49 21.41
CA ILE A 741 -31.08 -9.13 22.60
C ILE A 741 -31.71 -8.08 23.52
N ASN A 742 -30.98 -6.98 23.77
CA ASN A 742 -31.46 -5.84 24.53
C ASN A 742 -30.73 -4.56 24.09
N LYS A 743 -30.93 -3.42 24.77
CA LYS A 743 -30.29 -2.14 24.39
C LYS A 743 -28.75 -2.18 24.35
N ASN A 744 -28.15 -3.07 25.14
CA ASN A 744 -26.71 -3.16 25.38
C ASN A 744 -26.06 -4.39 24.73
N VAL A 745 -26.84 -5.41 24.36
CA VAL A 745 -26.32 -6.69 23.87
C VAL A 745 -26.88 -7.02 22.51
N MET A 746 -26.00 -7.40 21.59
CA MET A 746 -26.35 -7.93 20.28
C MET A 746 -25.46 -9.11 19.92
N THR A 747 -26.02 -10.03 19.14
CA THR A 747 -25.31 -11.15 18.54
C THR A 747 -25.42 -11.07 17.04
N ASN A 748 -24.45 -11.62 16.33
CA ASN A 748 -24.50 -11.72 14.88
C ASN A 748 -23.99 -13.07 14.38
N LEU A 749 -24.49 -13.45 13.21
CA LEU A 749 -24.00 -14.55 12.40
C LEU A 749 -23.52 -13.95 11.08
N THR A 750 -22.26 -14.12 10.75
CA THR A 750 -21.65 -13.60 9.53
C THR A 750 -21.15 -14.76 8.69
N PHE A 751 -21.64 -14.85 7.46
CA PHE A 751 -21.13 -15.74 6.43
C PHE A 751 -20.33 -14.92 5.43
N LYS A 752 -19.09 -15.31 5.18
CA LYS A 752 -18.19 -14.66 4.24
C LYS A 752 -17.90 -15.58 3.08
N ASN A 753 -17.76 -14.98 1.90
CA ASN A 753 -17.40 -15.66 0.68
C ASN A 753 -18.23 -16.94 0.44
N ILE A 754 -19.55 -16.78 0.47
CA ILE A 754 -20.53 -17.89 0.45
C ILE A 754 -20.42 -18.73 -0.84
N LEU A 755 -19.96 -18.12 -1.93
CA LEU A 755 -19.82 -18.78 -3.23
C LEU A 755 -18.58 -19.68 -3.33
N GLY A 756 -17.72 -19.71 -2.30
CA GLY A 756 -16.70 -20.73 -2.14
C GLY A 756 -15.29 -20.28 -2.50
N ASP A 757 -14.47 -21.30 -2.79
CA ASP A 757 -13.03 -21.23 -2.79
C ASP A 757 -12.47 -20.59 -4.06
N HIS A 758 -11.75 -19.48 -3.91
CA HIS A 758 -11.13 -18.80 -5.03
C HIS A 758 -9.92 -17.99 -4.64
N ARG A 759 -9.04 -17.79 -5.62
CA ARG A 759 -7.87 -16.95 -5.49
C ARG A 759 -8.18 -15.53 -5.91
N GLU A 760 -7.75 -14.57 -5.09
CA GLU A 760 -7.81 -13.15 -5.43
C GLU A 760 -6.42 -12.56 -5.74
N PHE A 761 -5.33 -13.29 -5.53
CA PHE A 761 -3.99 -12.78 -5.80
C PHE A 761 -3.10 -13.89 -6.37
N GLY A 762 -2.32 -13.60 -7.41
CA GLY A 762 -1.52 -14.59 -8.11
C GLY A 762 -0.50 -15.27 -7.20
N PHE A 763 -0.36 -16.58 -7.35
CA PHE A 763 0.62 -17.41 -6.64
C PHE A 763 0.46 -17.42 -5.10
N ALA A 764 -0.65 -16.91 -4.59
CA ALA A 764 -0.97 -16.84 -3.16
C ALA A 764 -2.11 -17.81 -2.79
N ASP A 765 -2.71 -17.62 -1.61
CA ASP A 765 -3.69 -18.56 -1.07
C ASP A 765 -5.04 -18.50 -1.82
N ASN A 766 -5.71 -19.63 -1.92
CA ASN A 766 -7.16 -19.67 -2.11
C ASN A 766 -7.89 -19.21 -0.84
N ILE A 767 -8.94 -18.42 -1.03
CA ILE A 767 -9.78 -17.88 0.05
C ILE A 767 -11.10 -18.63 0.06
N GLY A 768 -11.31 -19.41 1.12
CA GLY A 768 -12.51 -20.21 1.30
C GLY A 768 -13.67 -19.48 1.97
N ALA A 769 -14.81 -20.16 2.04
CA ALA A 769 -15.97 -19.68 2.78
C ALA A 769 -15.69 -19.67 4.30
N SER A 770 -16.20 -18.65 4.99
CA SER A 770 -16.08 -18.54 6.44
C SER A 770 -17.41 -18.25 7.11
N PHE A 771 -17.56 -18.73 8.34
CA PHE A 771 -18.69 -18.44 9.21
C PHE A 771 -18.19 -17.96 10.56
N LEU A 772 -18.76 -16.86 11.05
CA LEU A 772 -18.44 -16.27 12.34
C LEU A 772 -19.71 -16.08 13.18
N ILE A 773 -19.61 -16.42 14.46
CA ILE A 773 -20.56 -16.05 15.49
C ILE A 773 -19.97 -14.87 16.26
N GLY A 774 -20.65 -13.73 16.22
CA GLY A 774 -20.26 -12.52 16.91
C GLY A 774 -21.14 -12.21 18.11
N PHE A 775 -20.52 -11.62 19.13
CA PHE A 775 -21.13 -11.05 20.32
C PHE A 775 -20.60 -9.64 20.51
N GLN A 776 -21.51 -8.70 20.76
CA GLN A 776 -21.17 -7.33 21.11
C GLN A 776 -21.97 -6.90 22.34
N TRP A 777 -21.24 -6.31 23.30
CA TRP A 777 -21.81 -5.63 24.45
C TRP A 777 -21.39 -4.17 24.45
N GLN A 778 -22.32 -3.27 24.72
CA GLN A 778 -22.07 -1.84 24.83
C GLN A 778 -22.77 -1.25 26.06
N TYR A 779 -22.13 -0.29 26.71
CA TYR A 779 -22.64 0.45 27.87
C TYR A 779 -22.45 1.96 27.69
#